data_AF-A0A0P9ZLX3-F1
#
_entry.id   AF-A0A0P9ZLX3-F1
#
_cell.length_a   1.000
_cell.length_b   1.000
_cell.length_c   1.000
_cell.angle_alpha   90.00
_cell.angle_beta   90.00
_cell.angle_gamma   90.00
#
_symmetry.space_group_name_H-M   'P 1'
#
loop_
_entity.id
_entity.type
_entity.pdbx_description
1 polymer ?
#
loop_
_entity_poly.entity_id
_entity_poly.type
_entity_poly.pdbx_seq_one_letter_code
_entity_poly.pdbx_strand_id
1 'polypeptide(L)'
;MNISMGSIVGNLTAEQPDAQVIIKDFKKCLADYRKHAEAWYGGILDAEQQFQVGDEVGTQDKDSKSSADLYATCPANGKLKLVHSFESARFVPIGNTPVRLVPVVDGLIMGKNEAGAPINVTIGPSGIKEVTGLKPNQQYKITFFPNPTPAQIDSLFNSYQGVIGELSSWLTTQWSTDFLPLWQAHSNAPMTGRALQQLDSAWKGFLKAIMGLWGDIKSLYNLVAHPRENYEKLKKFFTEEEIKKIYNASKKAIHTALLIASDEPLMWIYVAAIVAWVKMLPPQTCTEVLAELTTEVLMNILIGVVLTGGIGLTVRVATKALKATQNSGKVMALIEDFTSMLMKLSRKNAEAHAETAKPLLLNADARLNPARKADVAIAPPKPAVTATAPKKKPPISGAVEADAQVQARGKKKNATKVEQKEPVDDAPEQSKNPADEPAEPAKKTCTNGDPVSMVTGEELLTLTDGELGGLLNLEWTRLYRTSAVEIDSRLGHGWSHSLSHRLQLDDEGVLWTDNENRQTRFPMPTEQRPAITNSLASAAIFVGDAPGELILTQAGQKPRFYHFRAGRLTTISDAYDNQLHIEYDLVDRIQRIDNGAGRSLLLRYDDRHIASVDYQQQRPEYDEQGKRQDPWLTIQTLVTYHYNEHHQLVRATNAAGESEHYRYNDQHVILERQLAGGASFHWEWEREGKASRCVRQWANYSQMDIRYVWDDNGTATVVNADGSEQVYVHDTNARLVSQTDPDGAKTQKIYDEQGRLIAEKDALDAVTEYRYNDAGRLIALVPSEGLPTYYGYFDGQLVSVERGDARWKYDRNRQGDITVQIDPDGNETHYSYDPHGRLLEIRHPDGSRHTLGWNGLGQLLEERLPDGGQRKYRYDALGRQITRQ
;
A
#
# COMPACT_ATOMS: atom_id res chain seq x y z
N MET A 1 -10.82 -0.66 -8.85
CA MET A 1 -12.22 -0.61 -8.37
C MET A 1 -12.25 -1.30 -7.02
N ASN A 2 -12.59 -0.60 -5.95
CA ASN A 2 -12.54 -1.11 -4.58
C ASN A 2 -13.87 -1.74 -4.20
N ILE A 3 -13.99 -3.06 -4.21
CA ILE A 3 -15.15 -3.73 -3.61
C ILE A 3 -14.96 -3.65 -2.09
N SER A 4 -15.81 -2.88 -1.40
CA SER A 4 -15.79 -2.80 0.06
C SER A 4 -16.22 -4.13 0.65
N MET A 5 -15.34 -4.78 1.41
CA MET A 5 -15.67 -6.01 2.13
C MET A 5 -16.46 -5.78 3.44
N GLY A 6 -16.81 -4.52 3.73
CA GLY A 6 -17.37 -3.98 4.98
C GLY A 6 -17.94 -4.98 6.00
N SER A 7 -19.26 -5.12 6.04
CA SER A 7 -19.95 -5.83 7.16
C SER A 7 -19.70 -7.34 7.21
N ILE A 8 -19.38 -7.96 6.09
CA ILE A 8 -19.23 -9.43 6.00
C ILE A 8 -17.90 -9.87 6.63
N VAL A 9 -16.86 -9.05 6.53
CA VAL A 9 -15.47 -9.40 6.91
C VAL A 9 -15.07 -8.94 8.34
N GLY A 10 -16.02 -8.46 9.15
CA GLY A 10 -15.76 -8.09 10.54
C GLY A 10 -15.09 -9.21 11.39
N ASN A 11 -14.40 -8.81 12.45
CA ASN A 11 -13.58 -9.68 13.32
C ASN A 11 -14.37 -10.87 13.91
N LEU A 12 -13.68 -11.99 14.12
CA LEU A 12 -14.21 -13.11 14.90
C LEU A 12 -14.14 -12.81 16.41
N THR A 13 -15.15 -13.25 17.15
CA THR A 13 -15.23 -13.12 18.60
C THR A 13 -15.13 -14.48 19.29
N ALA A 14 -14.73 -14.48 20.57
CA ALA A 14 -14.79 -15.67 21.41
C ALA A 14 -16.23 -16.10 21.74
N GLU A 15 -17.17 -15.14 21.64
CA GLU A 15 -18.56 -15.31 22.03
C GLU A 15 -19.41 -15.89 20.90
N GLN A 16 -20.48 -16.58 21.29
CA GLN A 16 -21.44 -17.15 20.36
C GLN A 16 -22.05 -16.03 19.49
N PRO A 17 -21.93 -16.10 18.15
CA PRO A 17 -22.42 -15.06 17.28
C PRO A 17 -23.94 -15.11 17.11
N ASP A 18 -24.53 -13.96 16.78
CA ASP A 18 -25.90 -13.91 16.28
C ASP A 18 -25.94 -14.33 14.81
N ALA A 19 -26.32 -15.59 14.58
CA ALA A 19 -26.46 -16.16 13.24
C ALA A 19 -27.47 -15.40 12.36
N GLN A 20 -28.51 -14.78 12.93
CA GLN A 20 -29.46 -14.00 12.13
C GLN A 20 -28.82 -12.73 11.60
N VAL A 21 -27.93 -12.10 12.37
CA VAL A 21 -27.13 -10.94 11.91
C VAL A 21 -26.17 -11.35 10.80
N ILE A 22 -25.41 -12.44 10.97
CA ILE A 22 -24.48 -12.95 9.94
C ILE A 22 -25.23 -13.26 8.63
N ILE A 23 -26.37 -13.95 8.71
CA ILE A 23 -27.16 -14.31 7.53
C ILE A 23 -27.79 -13.07 6.88
N LYS A 24 -28.24 -12.09 7.68
CA LYS A 24 -28.76 -10.82 7.19
C LYS A 24 -27.68 -10.02 6.45
N ASP A 25 -26.45 -10.03 6.95
CA ASP A 25 -25.31 -9.38 6.29
C ASP A 25 -24.91 -10.10 5.02
N PHE A 26 -24.87 -11.44 5.01
CA PHE A 26 -24.68 -12.23 3.80
C PHE A 26 -25.74 -11.93 2.73
N LYS A 27 -27.03 -11.81 3.08
CA LYS A 27 -28.09 -11.44 2.13
C LYS A 27 -27.89 -10.06 1.50
N LYS A 28 -27.10 -9.18 2.13
CA LYS A 28 -26.74 -7.85 1.63
C LYS A 28 -25.41 -7.82 0.89
N CYS A 29 -24.74 -8.96 0.65
CA CYS A 29 -23.40 -9.02 0.05
C CYS A 29 -23.25 -8.31 -1.31
N LEU A 30 -24.35 -8.11 -2.04
CA LEU A 30 -24.37 -7.40 -3.33
C LEU A 30 -24.85 -5.95 -3.24
N ALA A 31 -25.24 -5.44 -2.07
CA ALA A 31 -25.80 -4.09 -1.94
C ALA A 31 -24.82 -3.02 -2.44
N ASP A 32 -23.55 -3.18 -2.09
CA ASP A 32 -22.48 -2.27 -2.53
C ASP A 32 -22.17 -2.45 -4.02
N TYR A 33 -22.20 -3.68 -4.53
CA TYR A 33 -21.98 -3.97 -5.96
C TYR A 33 -23.08 -3.35 -6.82
N ARG A 34 -24.35 -3.43 -6.38
CA ARG A 34 -25.51 -2.82 -7.06
C ARG A 34 -25.42 -1.30 -7.10
N LYS A 35 -25.13 -0.66 -5.96
CA LYS A 35 -24.99 0.80 -5.84
C LYS A 35 -23.91 1.37 -6.76
N HIS A 36 -22.86 0.59 -7.04
CA HIS A 36 -21.79 0.99 -7.96
C HIS A 36 -22.07 0.62 -9.42
N ALA A 37 -22.72 -0.52 -9.70
CA ALA A 37 -23.16 -0.89 -11.05
C ALA A 37 -24.13 0.13 -11.64
N GLU A 38 -25.01 0.72 -10.82
CA GLU A 38 -25.92 1.79 -11.20
C GLU A 38 -25.20 3.14 -11.47
N ALA A 39 -23.97 3.32 -10.98
CA ALA A 39 -23.20 4.57 -11.11
C ALA A 39 -22.20 4.58 -12.29
N TRP A 40 -21.90 3.44 -12.91
CA TRP A 40 -20.67 3.26 -13.72
C TRP A 40 -20.82 2.17 -14.80
N TYR A 41 -21.68 2.39 -15.79
CA TYR A 41 -21.99 1.45 -16.89
C TYR A 41 -20.79 1.15 -17.83
N GLY A 42 -19.78 0.39 -17.36
CA GLY A 42 -18.63 0.02 -18.18
C GLY A 42 -17.55 -0.80 -17.47
N GLY A 43 -17.93 -1.82 -16.71
CA GLY A 43 -16.94 -2.60 -15.94
C GLY A 43 -17.48 -3.91 -15.39
N ILE A 44 -18.07 -4.73 -16.26
CA ILE A 44 -18.31 -6.14 -15.95
C ILE A 44 -17.52 -6.95 -16.99
N LEU A 45 -16.25 -7.19 -16.64
CA LEU A 45 -15.41 -8.33 -17.08
C LEU A 45 -14.47 -8.21 -18.28
N ASP A 46 -13.41 -9.01 -18.20
CA ASP A 46 -12.08 -8.87 -18.81
C ASP A 46 -11.79 -10.03 -19.80
N ALA A 47 -12.74 -10.32 -20.69
CA ALA A 47 -12.61 -11.31 -21.75
C ALA A 47 -12.56 -10.61 -23.13
N GLU A 48 -11.47 -10.79 -23.88
CA GLU A 48 -11.28 -10.13 -25.19
C GLU A 48 -12.33 -10.58 -26.21
N GLN A 49 -13.08 -9.61 -26.74
CA GLN A 49 -14.11 -9.81 -27.77
C GLN A 49 -13.49 -9.69 -29.16
N GLN A 50 -13.96 -10.54 -30.06
CA GLN A 50 -13.56 -10.58 -31.46
C GLN A 50 -14.76 -10.21 -32.35
N PHE A 51 -14.57 -9.20 -33.20
CA PHE A 51 -15.54 -8.78 -34.20
C PHE A 51 -14.99 -9.11 -35.59
N GLN A 52 -15.75 -9.84 -36.40
CA GLN A 52 -15.36 -10.16 -37.78
C GLN A 52 -16.46 -9.74 -38.75
N VAL A 53 -16.04 -9.10 -39.85
CA VAL A 53 -16.91 -8.67 -40.94
C VAL A 53 -16.30 -9.16 -42.26
N GLY A 54 -16.91 -10.19 -42.85
CA GLY A 54 -16.29 -10.89 -44.00
C GLY A 54 -14.95 -11.54 -43.61
N ASP A 55 -13.88 -11.22 -44.34
CA ASP A 55 -12.52 -11.71 -44.07
C ASP A 55 -11.71 -10.77 -43.15
N GLU A 56 -12.26 -9.59 -42.82
CA GLU A 56 -11.62 -8.66 -41.88
C GLU A 56 -11.93 -9.05 -40.44
N VAL A 57 -10.87 -9.28 -39.68
CA VAL A 57 -10.92 -9.59 -38.24
C VAL A 57 -10.37 -8.40 -37.47
N GLY A 58 -11.16 -7.91 -36.53
CA GLY A 58 -10.73 -6.93 -35.55
C GLY A 58 -10.72 -7.53 -34.13
N THR A 59 -9.62 -7.33 -33.41
CA THR A 59 -9.52 -7.60 -31.96
C THR A 59 -9.41 -6.28 -31.20
N GLN A 60 -9.95 -6.22 -29.99
CA GLN A 60 -10.21 -4.96 -29.30
C GLN A 60 -9.81 -4.99 -27.83
N ASP A 61 -9.14 -3.92 -27.40
CA ASP A 61 -8.77 -3.65 -26.01
C ASP A 61 -9.97 -3.07 -25.23
N LYS A 62 -10.14 -3.50 -23.98
CA LYS A 62 -11.30 -3.26 -23.10
C LYS A 62 -11.46 -1.83 -22.56
N ASP A 63 -10.44 -0.98 -22.69
CA ASP A 63 -10.38 0.31 -21.97
C ASP A 63 -10.73 1.54 -22.86
N SER A 64 -11.22 1.36 -24.08
CA SER A 64 -11.55 2.47 -24.99
C SER A 64 -13.03 2.88 -24.95
N LYS A 65 -13.30 4.15 -24.64
CA LYS A 65 -14.67 4.70 -24.42
C LYS A 65 -15.43 5.04 -25.73
N SER A 66 -15.28 4.27 -26.81
CA SER A 66 -15.89 4.63 -28.11
C SER A 66 -16.33 3.43 -28.95
N SER A 67 -17.31 3.64 -29.82
CA SER A 67 -17.93 2.61 -30.66
C SER A 67 -16.94 1.81 -31.54
N ALA A 68 -17.15 0.50 -31.66
CA ALA A 68 -16.36 -0.38 -32.52
C ALA A 68 -16.77 -0.21 -34.00
N ASP A 69 -15.97 0.55 -34.75
CA ASP A 69 -16.18 0.79 -36.17
C ASP A 69 -15.28 -0.13 -37.03
N LEU A 70 -15.89 -1.01 -37.82
CA LEU A 70 -15.26 -1.78 -38.90
C LEU A 70 -15.63 -1.20 -40.27
N TYR A 71 -14.74 -1.33 -41.26
CA TYR A 71 -14.98 -0.84 -42.62
C TYR A 71 -14.87 -1.93 -43.67
N ALA A 72 -15.96 -2.63 -43.96
CA ALA A 72 -15.94 -3.70 -44.95
C ALA A 72 -16.60 -3.31 -46.27
N THR A 73 -16.02 -3.75 -47.38
CA THR A 73 -16.62 -3.67 -48.71
C THR A 73 -17.58 -4.84 -48.92
N CYS A 74 -18.83 -4.55 -49.30
CA CYS A 74 -19.80 -5.59 -49.58
C CYS A 74 -19.38 -6.40 -50.82
N PRO A 75 -19.25 -7.73 -50.74
CA PRO A 75 -18.94 -8.59 -51.88
C PRO A 75 -19.98 -8.51 -52.99
N ALA A 76 -19.63 -8.98 -54.19
CA ALA A 76 -20.49 -8.94 -55.39
C ALA A 76 -21.86 -9.62 -55.21
N ASN A 77 -22.00 -10.53 -54.23
CA ASN A 77 -23.24 -11.22 -53.91
C ASN A 77 -24.23 -10.40 -53.05
N GLY A 78 -23.87 -9.17 -52.65
CA GLY A 78 -24.74 -8.29 -51.85
C GLY A 78 -24.97 -8.77 -50.41
N LYS A 79 -24.08 -9.63 -49.89
CA LYS A 79 -24.19 -10.24 -48.57
C LYS A 79 -22.95 -9.99 -47.73
N LEU A 80 -23.13 -9.61 -46.47
CA LEU A 80 -22.03 -9.39 -45.52
C LEU A 80 -22.25 -10.22 -44.26
N LYS A 81 -21.26 -11.04 -43.90
CA LYS A 81 -21.30 -11.86 -42.69
C LYS A 81 -20.67 -11.09 -41.53
N LEU A 82 -21.46 -10.90 -40.48
CA LEU A 82 -21.05 -10.30 -39.21
C LEU A 82 -20.90 -11.41 -38.18
N VAL A 83 -19.81 -11.39 -37.45
CA VAL A 83 -19.50 -12.36 -36.40
C VAL A 83 -19.07 -11.62 -35.14
N HIS A 84 -19.60 -12.05 -34.01
CA HIS A 84 -19.21 -11.58 -32.68
C HIS A 84 -18.97 -12.81 -31.81
N SER A 85 -17.77 -12.92 -31.23
CA SER A 85 -17.32 -14.07 -30.45
C SER A 85 -16.24 -13.69 -29.44
N PHE A 86 -15.92 -14.57 -28.50
CA PHE A 86 -14.73 -14.43 -27.66
C PHE A 86 -13.47 -14.94 -28.37
N GLU A 87 -12.33 -14.31 -28.08
CA GLU A 87 -11.02 -14.88 -28.42
C GLU A 87 -10.77 -16.12 -27.55
N SER A 88 -10.81 -17.30 -28.17
CA SER A 88 -10.45 -18.56 -27.51
C SER A 88 -10.08 -19.63 -28.53
N ALA A 89 -9.48 -20.74 -28.07
CA ALA A 89 -9.06 -21.85 -28.92
C ALA A 89 -10.21 -22.54 -29.70
N ARG A 90 -11.47 -22.20 -29.40
CA ARG A 90 -12.67 -22.68 -30.10
C ARG A 90 -13.62 -21.52 -30.33
N PHE A 91 -14.34 -21.48 -31.46
CA PHE A 91 -15.34 -20.43 -31.68
C PHE A 91 -16.44 -20.45 -30.61
N VAL A 92 -16.50 -19.41 -29.78
CA VAL A 92 -17.52 -19.18 -28.74
C VAL A 92 -18.33 -17.93 -29.11
N PRO A 93 -19.59 -18.08 -29.57
CA PRO A 93 -20.37 -16.95 -30.08
C PRO A 93 -20.88 -16.00 -28.99
N ILE A 94 -20.98 -14.72 -29.34
CA ILE A 94 -21.63 -13.65 -28.56
C ILE A 94 -22.85 -13.14 -29.35
N GLY A 95 -24.04 -13.29 -28.77
CA GLY A 95 -25.31 -12.94 -29.42
C GLY A 95 -25.99 -11.68 -28.88
N ASN A 96 -27.15 -11.36 -29.45
CA ASN A 96 -27.99 -10.20 -29.13
C ASN A 96 -27.34 -8.83 -29.31
N THR A 97 -26.29 -8.74 -30.12
CA THR A 97 -25.54 -7.51 -30.38
C THR A 97 -26.24 -6.68 -31.46
N PRO A 98 -26.75 -5.47 -31.16
CA PRO A 98 -27.22 -4.55 -32.18
C PRO A 98 -26.04 -4.03 -33.01
N VAL A 99 -26.25 -3.91 -34.32
CA VAL A 99 -25.23 -3.48 -35.29
C VAL A 99 -25.86 -2.49 -36.27
N ARG A 100 -25.15 -1.40 -36.56
CA ARG A 100 -25.53 -0.40 -37.56
C ARG A 100 -24.52 -0.37 -38.69
N LEU A 101 -25.01 -0.47 -39.93
CA LEU A 101 -24.21 -0.35 -41.13
C LEU A 101 -24.58 0.96 -41.85
N VAL A 102 -23.60 1.79 -42.16
CA VAL A 102 -23.79 3.05 -42.91
C VAL A 102 -22.91 3.02 -44.16
N PRO A 103 -23.42 3.32 -45.36
CA PRO A 103 -22.58 3.36 -46.56
C PRO A 103 -21.58 4.51 -46.46
N VAL A 104 -20.40 4.32 -47.04
CA VAL A 104 -19.29 5.28 -46.96
C VAL A 104 -18.82 5.64 -48.37
N VAL A 105 -18.57 6.92 -48.61
CA VAL A 105 -18.02 7.45 -49.88
C VAL A 105 -16.72 8.21 -49.60
N ASP A 106 -15.78 8.16 -50.54
CA ASP A 106 -14.52 8.92 -50.42
C ASP A 106 -14.78 10.43 -50.54
N GLY A 107 -14.37 11.19 -49.52
CA GLY A 107 -14.50 12.64 -49.48
C GLY A 107 -13.39 13.35 -50.25
N LEU A 108 -13.72 14.46 -50.90
CA LEU A 108 -12.81 15.20 -51.80
C LEU A 108 -11.68 15.97 -51.08
N ILE A 109 -11.74 16.15 -49.75
CA ILE A 109 -10.82 17.04 -49.00
C ILE A 109 -10.30 16.41 -47.67
N MET A 110 -11.04 15.52 -47.02
CA MET A 110 -10.55 14.70 -45.89
C MET A 110 -11.40 13.44 -45.73
N GLY A 111 -10.76 12.27 -45.69
CA GLY A 111 -11.32 11.03 -45.16
C GLY A 111 -12.57 10.46 -45.84
N LYS A 112 -13.03 9.33 -45.29
CA LYS A 112 -14.24 8.59 -45.67
C LYS A 112 -15.47 9.22 -45.01
N ASN A 113 -16.49 9.59 -45.79
CA ASN A 113 -17.72 10.22 -45.29
C ASN A 113 -18.92 9.25 -45.31
N GLU A 114 -19.74 9.28 -44.27
CA GLU A 114 -21.01 8.53 -44.19
C GLU A 114 -22.03 9.12 -45.19
N ALA A 115 -22.60 8.28 -46.05
CA ALA A 115 -23.56 8.68 -47.08
C ALA A 115 -24.69 7.66 -47.22
N GLY A 116 -25.88 8.01 -46.75
CA GLY A 116 -27.10 7.20 -46.90
C GLY A 116 -27.78 6.83 -45.58
N ALA A 117 -28.91 6.14 -45.66
CA ALA A 117 -29.67 5.71 -44.48
C ALA A 117 -28.98 4.53 -43.76
N PRO A 118 -28.96 4.51 -42.41
CA PRO A 118 -28.39 3.42 -41.64
C PRO A 118 -29.23 2.14 -41.73
N ILE A 119 -28.57 0.99 -41.80
CA ILE A 119 -29.18 -0.34 -41.73
C ILE A 119 -28.89 -0.91 -40.34
N ASN A 120 -29.94 -1.09 -39.53
CA ASN A 120 -29.82 -1.64 -38.18
C ASN A 120 -30.21 -3.12 -38.18
N VAL A 121 -29.35 -3.98 -37.66
CA VAL A 121 -29.56 -5.43 -37.53
C VAL A 121 -29.12 -5.91 -36.15
N THR A 122 -29.60 -7.06 -35.72
CA THR A 122 -29.16 -7.69 -34.47
C THR A 122 -28.53 -9.04 -34.76
N ILE A 123 -27.35 -9.29 -34.20
CA ILE A 123 -26.70 -10.60 -34.23
C ILE A 123 -27.45 -11.52 -33.27
N GLY A 124 -27.89 -12.68 -33.76
CA GLY A 124 -28.64 -13.64 -32.94
C GLY A 124 -27.75 -14.46 -31.99
N PRO A 125 -28.32 -15.39 -31.22
CA PRO A 125 -27.60 -16.23 -30.25
C PRO A 125 -26.44 -17.07 -30.82
N SER A 126 -26.39 -17.25 -32.14
CA SER A 126 -25.32 -17.95 -32.85
C SER A 126 -24.01 -17.14 -32.95
N GLY A 127 -24.01 -15.86 -32.56
CA GLY A 127 -22.90 -14.93 -32.73
C GLY A 127 -22.54 -14.66 -34.19
N ILE A 128 -23.44 -15.01 -35.12
CA ILE A 128 -23.24 -14.86 -36.55
C ILE A 128 -24.52 -14.29 -37.15
N LYS A 129 -24.40 -13.24 -37.96
CA LYS A 129 -25.50 -12.65 -38.73
C LYS A 129 -25.07 -12.41 -40.17
N GLU A 130 -25.82 -12.96 -41.13
CA GLU A 130 -25.70 -12.58 -42.53
C GLU A 130 -26.66 -11.42 -42.82
N VAL A 131 -26.12 -10.29 -43.27
CA VAL A 131 -26.89 -9.13 -43.73
C VAL A 131 -26.99 -9.22 -45.25
N THR A 132 -28.22 -9.26 -45.76
CA THR A 132 -28.52 -9.40 -47.19
C THR A 132 -29.10 -8.11 -47.76
N GLY A 133 -29.01 -7.91 -49.09
CA GLY A 133 -29.58 -6.74 -49.77
C GLY A 133 -28.70 -5.49 -49.74
N LEU A 134 -27.41 -5.64 -49.42
CA LEU A 134 -26.43 -4.56 -49.48
C LEU A 134 -26.02 -4.30 -50.93
N LYS A 135 -25.75 -3.03 -51.28
CA LYS A 135 -25.22 -2.67 -52.60
C LYS A 135 -23.86 -3.36 -52.86
N PRO A 136 -23.70 -4.15 -53.93
CA PRO A 136 -22.43 -4.76 -54.29
C PRO A 136 -21.30 -3.73 -54.45
N ASN A 137 -20.09 -4.07 -54.01
CA ASN A 137 -18.88 -3.24 -54.07
C ASN A 137 -18.94 -1.89 -53.32
N GLN A 138 -20.00 -1.65 -52.54
CA GLN A 138 -20.11 -0.49 -51.67
C GLN A 138 -19.41 -0.77 -50.34
N GLN A 139 -18.60 0.17 -49.86
CA GLN A 139 -18.04 0.11 -48.51
C GLN A 139 -19.05 0.60 -47.48
N TYR A 140 -19.12 -0.10 -46.35
CA TYR A 140 -19.94 0.27 -45.20
C TYR A 140 -19.04 0.47 -43.98
N LYS A 141 -19.43 1.42 -43.13
CA LYS A 141 -19.00 1.53 -41.74
C LYS A 141 -19.96 0.72 -40.89
N ILE A 142 -19.45 -0.28 -40.18
CA ILE A 142 -20.21 -1.19 -39.33
C ILE A 142 -19.89 -0.83 -37.88
N THR A 143 -20.89 -0.34 -37.16
CA THR A 143 -20.82 0.04 -35.75
C THR A 143 -21.58 -0.97 -34.90
N PHE A 144 -20.93 -1.59 -33.94
CA PHE A 144 -21.59 -2.48 -32.95
C PHE A 144 -22.05 -1.64 -31.73
N PHE A 145 -23.23 -1.93 -31.16
CA PHE A 145 -23.82 -1.17 -30.04
C PHE A 145 -24.10 -2.05 -28.80
N PRO A 146 -23.08 -2.37 -28.00
CA PRO A 146 -23.16 -3.26 -26.85
C PRO A 146 -23.62 -2.58 -25.54
N ASN A 147 -24.55 -1.61 -25.54
CA ASN A 147 -24.92 -0.94 -24.27
C ASN A 147 -26.08 -1.65 -23.53
N PRO A 148 -25.93 -2.01 -22.24
CA PRO A 148 -26.99 -2.63 -21.47
C PRO A 148 -28.06 -1.63 -20.99
N THR A 149 -29.31 -2.08 -20.97
CA THR A 149 -30.45 -1.32 -20.44
C THR A 149 -30.61 -1.53 -18.92
N PRO A 150 -31.20 -0.57 -18.17
CA PRO A 150 -31.50 -0.75 -16.74
C PRO A 150 -32.29 -2.03 -16.44
N ALA A 151 -33.25 -2.38 -17.29
CA ALA A 151 -34.05 -3.60 -17.15
C ALA A 151 -33.22 -4.89 -17.26
N GLN A 152 -32.17 -4.89 -18.08
CA GLN A 152 -31.24 -6.02 -18.16
C GLN A 152 -30.44 -6.14 -16.86
N ILE A 153 -29.93 -5.02 -16.33
CA ILE A 153 -29.20 -5.01 -15.04
C ILE A 153 -30.09 -5.53 -13.92
N ASP A 154 -31.33 -5.05 -13.81
CA ASP A 154 -32.29 -5.56 -12.81
C ASP A 154 -32.52 -7.06 -12.96
N SER A 155 -32.64 -7.56 -14.20
CA SER A 155 -32.79 -8.99 -14.47
C SER A 155 -31.60 -9.82 -13.98
N LEU A 156 -30.37 -9.33 -14.18
CA LEU A 156 -29.15 -9.97 -13.69
C LEU A 156 -29.06 -9.95 -12.16
N PHE A 157 -29.33 -8.80 -11.53
CA PHE A 157 -29.30 -8.74 -10.06
C PHE A 157 -30.39 -9.62 -9.42
N ASN A 158 -31.52 -9.78 -10.10
CA ASN A 158 -32.59 -10.68 -9.67
C ASN A 158 -32.20 -12.17 -9.82
N SER A 159 -31.37 -12.55 -10.81
CA SER A 159 -30.95 -13.94 -10.96
C SER A 159 -30.00 -14.40 -9.83
N TYR A 160 -29.26 -13.47 -9.19
CA TYR A 160 -28.47 -13.76 -7.99
C TYR A 160 -29.33 -14.07 -6.75
N GLN A 161 -30.54 -13.51 -6.65
CA GLN A 161 -31.39 -13.67 -5.46
C GLN A 161 -31.77 -15.14 -5.19
N GLY A 162 -31.90 -15.96 -6.24
CA GLY A 162 -32.12 -17.40 -6.08
C GLY A 162 -30.95 -18.11 -5.40
N VAL A 163 -29.72 -17.79 -5.82
CA VAL A 163 -28.48 -18.35 -5.25
C VAL A 163 -28.30 -17.89 -3.80
N ILE A 164 -28.47 -16.59 -3.53
CA ILE A 164 -28.40 -16.01 -2.18
C ILE A 164 -29.46 -16.61 -1.26
N GLY A 165 -30.70 -16.76 -1.75
CA GLY A 165 -31.82 -17.34 -1.03
C GLY A 165 -31.52 -18.77 -0.58
N GLU A 166 -31.11 -19.63 -1.50
CA GLU A 166 -30.79 -21.04 -1.21
C GLU A 166 -29.58 -21.19 -0.28
N LEU A 167 -28.51 -20.40 -0.47
CA LEU A 167 -27.36 -20.38 0.44
C LEU A 167 -27.74 -19.91 1.84
N SER A 168 -28.56 -18.87 1.95
CA SER A 168 -29.02 -18.36 3.25
C SER A 168 -29.92 -19.36 3.98
N SER A 169 -30.76 -20.11 3.25
CA SER A 169 -31.57 -21.19 3.82
C SER A 169 -30.68 -22.32 4.33
N TRP A 170 -29.66 -22.71 3.56
CA TRP A 170 -28.72 -23.74 3.97
C TRP A 170 -27.92 -23.34 5.22
N LEU A 171 -27.38 -22.11 5.25
CA LEU A 171 -26.69 -21.57 6.43
C LEU A 171 -27.59 -21.55 7.67
N THR A 172 -28.88 -21.23 7.50
CA THR A 172 -29.88 -21.27 8.58
C THR A 172 -30.07 -22.71 9.10
N THR A 173 -30.20 -23.68 8.19
CA THR A 173 -30.32 -25.09 8.56
C THR A 173 -29.07 -25.58 9.29
N GLN A 174 -27.88 -25.36 8.73
CA GLN A 174 -26.59 -25.75 9.32
C GLN A 174 -26.36 -25.16 10.71
N TRP A 175 -26.75 -23.90 10.91
CA TRP A 175 -26.72 -23.31 12.25
C TRP A 175 -27.58 -24.10 13.24
N SER A 176 -28.82 -24.42 12.86
CA SER A 176 -29.76 -25.13 13.73
C SER A 176 -29.41 -26.59 13.96
N THR A 177 -28.82 -27.28 12.97
CA THR A 177 -28.55 -28.72 13.03
C THR A 177 -27.18 -29.05 13.59
N ASP A 178 -26.15 -28.30 13.17
CA ASP A 178 -24.76 -28.71 13.34
C ASP A 178 -23.98 -27.73 14.22
N PHE A 179 -24.11 -26.41 14.02
CA PHE A 179 -23.27 -25.43 14.72
C PHE A 179 -23.78 -25.06 16.11
N LEU A 180 -25.09 -24.92 16.30
CA LEU A 180 -25.65 -24.59 17.61
C LEU A 180 -25.33 -25.66 18.67
N PRO A 181 -25.43 -26.98 18.38
CA PRO A 181 -24.96 -28.02 19.30
C PRO A 181 -23.45 -27.94 19.59
N LEU A 182 -22.62 -27.61 18.59
CA LEU A 182 -21.17 -27.45 18.78
C LEU A 182 -20.85 -26.23 19.67
N TRP A 183 -21.58 -25.12 19.54
CA TRP A 183 -21.46 -23.95 20.40
C TRP A 183 -21.91 -24.22 21.84
N GLN A 184 -22.97 -25.02 22.03
CA GLN A 184 -23.39 -25.48 23.35
C GLN A 184 -22.32 -26.36 24.01
N ALA A 185 -21.67 -27.24 23.25
CA ALA A 185 -20.54 -28.03 23.74
C ALA A 185 -19.32 -27.16 24.07
N HIS A 186 -19.02 -26.14 23.24
CA HIS A 186 -17.91 -25.21 23.45
C HIS A 186 -18.10 -24.32 24.69
N SER A 187 -19.29 -23.78 24.89
CA SER A 187 -19.62 -22.88 26.02
C SER A 187 -19.51 -23.57 27.38
N ASN A 188 -19.53 -24.91 27.40
CA ASN A 188 -19.38 -25.72 28.61
C ASN A 188 -17.91 -26.09 28.92
N ALA A 189 -16.93 -25.68 28.10
CA ALA A 189 -15.51 -25.96 28.28
C ALA A 189 -14.76 -24.78 28.96
N PRO A 190 -13.76 -25.03 29.81
CA PRO A 190 -13.00 -23.96 30.48
C PRO A 190 -12.19 -23.11 29.50
N MET A 191 -12.35 -21.78 29.56
CA MET A 191 -11.62 -20.81 28.73
C MET A 191 -10.12 -20.83 29.06
N THR A 192 -9.28 -21.17 28.08
CA THR A 192 -7.83 -20.94 28.14
C THR A 192 -7.45 -19.89 27.10
N GLY A 193 -6.80 -18.81 27.55
CA GLY A 193 -6.51 -17.60 26.77
C GLY A 193 -5.52 -17.74 25.60
N ARG A 194 -5.18 -18.96 25.15
CA ARG A 194 -4.35 -19.18 23.95
C ARG A 194 -5.16 -19.32 22.66
N ALA A 195 -6.43 -19.70 22.75
CA ALA A 195 -7.27 -19.93 21.57
C ALA A 195 -7.62 -18.63 20.82
N LEU A 196 -7.77 -17.51 21.53
CA LEU A 196 -8.15 -16.22 20.94
C LEU A 196 -7.06 -15.60 20.05
N GLN A 197 -5.80 -15.66 20.48
CA GLN A 197 -4.68 -15.17 19.67
C GLN A 197 -4.44 -16.04 18.42
N GLN A 198 -4.65 -17.36 18.53
CA GLN A 198 -4.60 -18.26 17.38
C GLN A 198 -5.77 -18.04 16.42
N LEU A 199 -6.96 -17.74 16.94
CA LEU A 199 -8.15 -17.43 16.14
C LEU A 199 -7.99 -16.15 15.32
N ASP A 200 -7.50 -15.05 15.92
CA ASP A 200 -7.27 -13.79 15.21
C ASP A 200 -6.23 -13.97 14.10
N SER A 201 -5.10 -14.63 14.40
CA SER A 201 -4.05 -14.92 13.42
C SER A 201 -4.55 -15.80 12.27
N ALA A 202 -5.29 -16.87 12.59
CA ALA A 202 -5.87 -17.76 11.58
C ALA A 202 -6.90 -17.02 10.70
N TRP A 203 -7.72 -16.14 11.31
CA TRP A 203 -8.71 -15.33 10.60
C TRP A 203 -8.05 -14.36 9.63
N LYS A 204 -7.01 -13.64 10.08
CA LYS A 204 -6.22 -12.76 9.23
C LYS A 204 -5.57 -13.52 8.07
N GLY A 205 -4.98 -14.69 8.35
CA GLY A 205 -4.41 -15.56 7.31
C GLY A 205 -5.43 -15.98 6.24
N PHE A 206 -6.64 -16.33 6.66
CA PHE A 206 -7.73 -16.68 5.75
C PHE A 206 -8.28 -15.49 4.94
N LEU A 207 -8.47 -14.33 5.58
CA LEU A 207 -8.89 -13.13 4.86
C LEU A 207 -7.84 -12.71 3.83
N LYS A 208 -6.55 -12.85 4.16
CA LYS A 208 -5.47 -12.67 3.21
C LYS A 208 -5.55 -13.65 2.04
N ALA A 209 -5.85 -14.92 2.31
CA ALA A 209 -6.05 -15.93 1.27
C ALA A 209 -7.22 -15.57 0.33
N ILE A 210 -8.34 -15.06 0.87
CA ILE A 210 -9.47 -14.54 0.09
C ILE A 210 -9.05 -13.34 -0.78
N MET A 211 -8.32 -12.37 -0.22
CA MET A 211 -7.88 -11.21 -1.00
C MET A 211 -6.91 -11.60 -2.11
N GLY A 212 -5.99 -12.54 -1.82
CA GLY A 212 -5.09 -13.12 -2.82
C GLY A 212 -5.85 -13.85 -3.93
N LEU A 213 -6.88 -14.62 -3.57
CA LEU A 213 -7.75 -15.34 -4.50
C LEU A 213 -8.39 -14.38 -5.53
N TRP A 214 -8.88 -13.22 -5.09
CA TRP A 214 -9.53 -12.25 -5.98
C TRP A 214 -8.59 -11.71 -7.07
N GLY A 215 -7.31 -11.49 -6.72
CA GLY A 215 -6.28 -11.10 -7.68
C GLY A 215 -5.88 -12.21 -8.67
N ASP A 216 -6.24 -13.46 -8.37
CA ASP A 216 -5.96 -14.66 -9.18
C ASP A 216 -7.23 -15.22 -9.87
N ILE A 217 -8.42 -14.61 -9.72
CA ILE A 217 -9.63 -14.97 -10.50
C ILE A 217 -9.37 -14.87 -12.02
N LYS A 218 -8.47 -14.00 -12.47
CA LYS A 218 -8.05 -13.98 -13.89
C LYS A 218 -7.36 -15.28 -14.32
N SER A 219 -6.60 -15.89 -13.41
CA SER A 219 -6.02 -17.21 -13.64
C SER A 219 -7.10 -18.28 -13.79
N LEU A 220 -8.23 -18.16 -13.08
CA LEU A 220 -9.39 -19.05 -13.21
C LEU A 220 -10.00 -18.98 -14.63
N TYR A 221 -10.27 -17.77 -15.13
CA TYR A 221 -10.77 -17.57 -16.49
C TYR A 221 -9.79 -18.15 -17.53
N ASN A 222 -8.50 -17.80 -17.43
CA ASN A 222 -7.46 -18.30 -18.34
C ASN A 222 -7.31 -19.83 -18.28
N LEU A 223 -7.47 -20.44 -17.11
CA LEU A 223 -7.41 -21.89 -16.93
C LEU A 223 -8.54 -22.60 -17.70
N VAL A 224 -9.74 -22.02 -17.72
CA VAL A 224 -10.92 -22.55 -18.42
C VAL A 224 -10.91 -22.21 -19.91
N ALA A 225 -10.47 -21.01 -20.29
CA ALA A 225 -10.43 -20.52 -21.68
C ALA A 225 -9.32 -21.19 -22.51
N HIS A 226 -8.16 -21.43 -21.89
CA HIS A 226 -6.98 -22.03 -22.52
C HIS A 226 -6.54 -23.31 -21.81
N PRO A 227 -7.39 -24.36 -21.76
CA PRO A 227 -7.11 -25.53 -20.95
C PRO A 227 -5.93 -26.36 -21.48
N ARG A 228 -5.63 -26.28 -22.79
CA ARG A 228 -4.48 -26.98 -23.39
C ARG A 228 -3.15 -26.30 -23.07
N GLU A 229 -3.12 -24.97 -23.10
CA GLU A 229 -1.92 -24.19 -22.77
C GLU A 229 -1.62 -24.24 -21.27
N ASN A 230 -2.66 -24.39 -20.44
CA ASN A 230 -2.54 -24.52 -19.00
C ASN A 230 -2.56 -25.98 -18.51
N TYR A 231 -2.22 -26.97 -19.36
CA TYR A 231 -2.29 -28.39 -19.03
C TYR A 231 -1.49 -28.77 -17.75
N GLU A 232 -0.26 -28.26 -17.61
CA GLU A 232 0.56 -28.52 -16.42
C GLU A 232 0.01 -27.86 -15.14
N LYS A 233 -0.73 -26.75 -15.27
CA LYS A 233 -1.48 -26.17 -14.15
C LYS A 233 -2.72 -27.01 -13.85
N LEU A 234 -3.49 -27.42 -14.85
CA LEU A 234 -4.67 -28.29 -14.70
C LEU A 234 -4.34 -29.62 -14.02
N LYS A 235 -3.18 -30.22 -14.31
CA LYS A 235 -2.73 -31.46 -13.64
C LYS A 235 -2.54 -31.33 -12.12
N LYS A 236 -2.29 -30.13 -11.61
CA LYS A 236 -2.24 -29.89 -10.17
C LYS A 236 -3.61 -30.04 -9.51
N PHE A 237 -4.68 -29.85 -10.30
CA PHE A 237 -6.05 -29.76 -9.81
C PHE A 237 -6.94 -30.95 -10.21
N PHE A 238 -6.63 -31.63 -11.32
CA PHE A 238 -7.50 -32.63 -11.93
C PHE A 238 -6.77 -33.92 -12.30
N THR A 239 -7.51 -35.03 -12.26
CA THR A 239 -7.08 -36.28 -12.88
C THR A 239 -7.06 -36.16 -14.40
N GLU A 240 -6.25 -36.97 -15.08
CA GLU A 240 -6.21 -36.97 -16.54
C GLU A 240 -7.58 -37.28 -17.19
N GLU A 241 -8.42 -38.06 -16.51
CA GLU A 241 -9.79 -38.36 -16.98
C GLU A 241 -10.71 -37.13 -16.89
N GLU A 242 -10.59 -36.33 -15.84
CA GLU A 242 -11.32 -35.07 -15.68
C GLU A 242 -10.87 -34.03 -16.72
N ILE A 243 -9.56 -33.91 -16.97
CA ILE A 243 -9.03 -33.02 -18.00
C ILE A 243 -9.53 -33.43 -19.40
N LYS A 244 -9.61 -34.73 -19.68
CA LYS A 244 -10.22 -35.23 -20.94
C LYS A 244 -11.69 -34.84 -21.06
N LYS A 245 -12.46 -34.88 -19.97
CA LYS A 245 -13.87 -34.42 -19.97
C LYS A 245 -13.96 -32.91 -20.26
N ILE A 246 -13.05 -32.10 -19.74
CA ILE A 246 -12.96 -30.67 -20.06
C ILE A 246 -12.67 -30.46 -21.56
N TYR A 247 -11.73 -31.21 -22.14
CA TYR A 247 -11.43 -31.12 -23.58
C TYR A 247 -12.60 -31.56 -24.47
N ASN A 248 -13.39 -32.53 -24.02
CA ASN A 248 -14.50 -33.10 -24.77
C ASN A 248 -15.86 -32.41 -24.48
N ALA A 249 -15.87 -31.38 -23.64
CA ALA A 249 -17.08 -30.64 -23.30
C ALA A 249 -17.70 -29.97 -24.55
N SER A 250 -19.03 -29.88 -24.57
CA SER A 250 -19.77 -29.23 -25.66
C SER A 250 -19.50 -27.72 -25.69
N LYS A 251 -19.68 -27.09 -26.86
CA LYS A 251 -19.53 -25.63 -27.00
C LYS A 251 -20.42 -24.85 -26.02
N LYS A 252 -21.65 -25.34 -25.79
CA LYS A 252 -22.60 -24.75 -24.83
C LYS A 252 -22.08 -24.84 -23.39
N ALA A 253 -21.51 -25.97 -23.01
CA ALA A 253 -20.99 -26.21 -21.67
C ALA A 253 -19.75 -25.34 -21.34
N ILE A 254 -18.82 -25.23 -22.29
CA ILE A 254 -17.64 -24.36 -22.14
C ILE A 254 -18.08 -22.89 -22.06
N HIS A 255 -19.07 -22.48 -22.87
CA HIS A 255 -19.63 -21.13 -22.82
C HIS A 255 -20.26 -20.82 -21.46
N THR A 256 -21.06 -21.71 -20.89
CA THR A 256 -21.63 -21.54 -19.55
C THR A 256 -20.54 -21.48 -18.47
N ALA A 257 -19.50 -22.31 -18.55
CA ALA A 257 -18.38 -22.28 -17.61
C ALA A 257 -17.62 -20.96 -17.68
N LEU A 258 -17.35 -20.45 -18.88
CA LEU A 258 -16.68 -19.16 -19.06
C LEU A 258 -17.56 -18.01 -18.56
N LEU A 259 -18.87 -18.03 -18.79
CA LEU A 259 -19.79 -17.03 -18.25
C LEU A 259 -19.78 -17.02 -16.72
N ILE A 260 -19.79 -18.20 -16.07
CA ILE A 260 -19.69 -18.29 -14.60
C ILE A 260 -18.33 -17.82 -14.10
N ALA A 261 -17.24 -18.26 -14.72
CA ALA A 261 -15.88 -17.86 -14.34
C ALA A 261 -15.65 -16.35 -14.53
N SER A 262 -16.37 -15.77 -15.49
CA SER A 262 -16.36 -14.34 -15.70
C SER A 262 -17.26 -13.66 -14.67
N ASP A 263 -18.40 -14.20 -14.24
CA ASP A 263 -19.33 -13.50 -13.32
C ASP A 263 -18.75 -13.20 -11.92
N GLU A 264 -18.06 -12.06 -11.79
CA GLU A 264 -17.48 -11.54 -10.55
C GLU A 264 -18.52 -11.45 -9.40
N PRO A 265 -19.72 -10.86 -9.59
CA PRO A 265 -20.74 -10.86 -8.54
C PRO A 265 -21.10 -12.26 -8.05
N LEU A 266 -21.23 -13.23 -8.95
CA LEU A 266 -21.52 -14.62 -8.59
C LEU A 266 -20.37 -15.25 -7.80
N MET A 267 -19.12 -15.03 -8.21
CA MET A 267 -17.95 -15.47 -7.45
C MET A 267 -17.91 -14.83 -6.06
N TRP A 268 -18.28 -13.55 -5.95
CA TRP A 268 -18.37 -12.85 -4.68
C TRP A 268 -19.44 -13.44 -3.76
N ILE A 269 -20.62 -13.83 -4.29
CA ILE A 269 -21.66 -14.50 -3.49
C ILE A 269 -21.12 -15.80 -2.88
N TYR A 270 -20.38 -16.60 -3.65
CA TYR A 270 -19.78 -17.84 -3.15
C TYR A 270 -18.72 -17.57 -2.08
N VAL A 271 -17.86 -16.58 -2.27
CA VAL A 271 -16.86 -16.17 -1.26
C VAL A 271 -17.54 -15.64 0.01
N ALA A 272 -18.55 -14.78 -0.12
CA ALA A 272 -19.32 -14.25 1.00
C ALA A 272 -20.04 -15.36 1.78
N ALA A 273 -20.49 -16.42 1.10
CA ALA A 273 -21.06 -17.60 1.75
C ALA A 273 -19.99 -18.38 2.53
N ILE A 274 -18.75 -18.51 2.02
CA ILE A 274 -17.64 -19.13 2.75
C ILE A 274 -17.33 -18.32 4.02
N VAL A 275 -17.24 -16.99 3.92
CA VAL A 275 -16.99 -16.11 5.07
C VAL A 275 -18.11 -16.24 6.11
N ALA A 276 -19.37 -16.17 5.69
CA ALA A 276 -20.52 -16.34 6.58
C ALA A 276 -20.51 -17.70 7.27
N TRP A 277 -20.22 -18.78 6.54
CA TRP A 277 -20.10 -20.13 7.08
C TRP A 277 -19.03 -20.23 8.16
N VAL A 278 -17.83 -19.70 7.91
CA VAL A 278 -16.73 -19.73 8.90
C VAL A 278 -17.06 -18.93 10.16
N LYS A 279 -17.70 -17.76 10.03
CA LYS A 279 -18.10 -16.93 11.19
C LYS A 279 -19.11 -17.62 12.11
N MET A 280 -19.81 -18.65 11.63
CA MET A 280 -20.77 -19.41 12.43
C MET A 280 -20.13 -20.57 13.20
N LEU A 281 -18.86 -20.90 12.94
CA LEU A 281 -18.15 -22.00 13.61
C LEU A 281 -17.64 -21.59 15.01
N PRO A 282 -17.61 -22.51 16.00
CA PRO A 282 -16.97 -22.27 17.29
C PRO A 282 -15.45 -22.08 17.17
N PRO A 283 -14.79 -21.34 18.08
CA PRO A 283 -13.37 -20.98 17.98
C PRO A 283 -12.42 -22.14 17.66
N GLN A 284 -12.58 -23.29 18.33
CA GLN A 284 -11.71 -24.47 18.14
C GLN A 284 -11.85 -25.06 16.72
N THR A 285 -13.08 -25.27 16.26
CA THR A 285 -13.36 -25.78 14.91
C THR A 285 -13.01 -24.74 13.85
N CYS A 286 -13.24 -23.46 14.14
CA CYS A 286 -12.92 -22.34 13.28
C CYS A 286 -11.41 -22.29 13.01
N THR A 287 -10.57 -22.35 14.06
CA THR A 287 -9.10 -22.38 13.87
C THR A 287 -8.63 -23.53 13.00
N GLU A 288 -9.22 -24.72 13.16
CA GLU A 288 -8.87 -25.89 12.36
C GLU A 288 -9.34 -25.73 10.90
N VAL A 289 -10.58 -25.29 10.66
CA VAL A 289 -11.09 -25.00 9.30
C VAL A 289 -10.28 -23.91 8.61
N LEU A 290 -9.94 -22.83 9.33
CA LEU A 290 -9.16 -21.72 8.79
C LEU A 290 -7.75 -22.13 8.39
N ALA A 291 -7.11 -23.04 9.15
CA ALA A 291 -5.80 -23.58 8.79
C ALA A 291 -5.84 -24.38 7.47
N GLU A 292 -6.99 -24.94 7.11
CA GLU A 292 -7.20 -25.72 5.89
C GLU A 292 -7.59 -24.85 4.67
N LEU A 293 -8.26 -23.72 4.87
CA LEU A 293 -8.74 -22.82 3.81
C LEU A 293 -7.63 -21.92 3.24
N THR A 294 -6.59 -22.54 2.69
CA THR A 294 -5.54 -21.84 1.95
C THR A 294 -6.06 -21.28 0.61
N THR A 295 -5.31 -20.33 0.01
CA THR A 295 -5.65 -19.78 -1.32
C THR A 295 -5.85 -20.86 -2.38
N GLU A 296 -5.06 -21.94 -2.33
CA GLU A 296 -5.16 -23.07 -3.25
C GLU A 296 -6.47 -23.86 -3.04
N VAL A 297 -6.84 -24.13 -1.79
CA VAL A 297 -8.11 -24.82 -1.47
C VAL A 297 -9.32 -23.98 -1.88
N LEU A 298 -9.29 -22.67 -1.60
CA LEU A 298 -10.34 -21.75 -2.02
C LEU A 298 -10.46 -21.68 -3.55
N MET A 299 -9.32 -21.67 -4.26
CA MET A 299 -9.31 -21.74 -5.72
C MET A 299 -9.91 -23.06 -6.22
N ASN A 300 -9.60 -24.19 -5.58
CA ASN A 300 -10.17 -25.50 -5.92
C ASN A 300 -11.69 -25.54 -5.76
N ILE A 301 -12.22 -24.93 -4.69
CA ILE A 301 -13.66 -24.80 -4.46
C ILE A 301 -14.30 -24.01 -5.61
N LEU A 302 -13.76 -22.84 -5.96
CA LEU A 302 -14.30 -22.00 -7.04
C LEU A 302 -14.21 -22.66 -8.43
N ILE A 303 -13.08 -23.31 -8.73
CA ILE A 303 -12.91 -24.12 -9.93
C ILE A 303 -13.98 -25.21 -10.01
N GLY A 304 -14.22 -25.93 -8.90
CA GLY A 304 -15.25 -26.96 -8.80
C GLY A 304 -16.66 -26.40 -9.05
N VAL A 305 -16.97 -25.24 -8.47
CA VAL A 305 -18.23 -24.52 -8.69
C VAL A 305 -18.43 -24.17 -10.16
N VAL A 306 -17.41 -23.61 -10.83
CA VAL A 306 -17.47 -23.19 -12.24
C VAL A 306 -17.65 -24.40 -13.18
N LEU A 307 -16.86 -25.46 -12.98
CA LEU A 307 -16.90 -26.64 -13.85
C LEU A 307 -18.15 -27.49 -13.61
N THR A 308 -18.66 -27.57 -12.38
CA THR A 308 -19.90 -28.28 -12.10
C THR A 308 -21.09 -27.54 -12.70
N GLY A 309 -21.11 -26.20 -12.62
CA GLY A 309 -22.15 -25.36 -13.21
C GLY A 309 -22.14 -25.36 -14.73
N GLY A 310 -20.96 -25.23 -15.35
CA GLY A 310 -20.84 -25.12 -16.80
C GLY A 310 -20.70 -26.44 -17.54
N ILE A 311 -19.81 -27.33 -17.07
CA ILE A 311 -19.45 -28.60 -17.74
C ILE A 311 -20.18 -29.80 -17.13
N GLY A 312 -20.82 -29.64 -15.97
CA GLY A 312 -21.48 -30.74 -15.25
C GLY A 312 -20.48 -31.71 -14.61
N LEU A 313 -19.21 -31.31 -14.47
CA LEU A 313 -18.15 -32.11 -13.90
C LEU A 313 -18.06 -31.85 -12.39
N THR A 314 -18.45 -32.82 -11.57
CA THR A 314 -18.22 -32.78 -10.12
C THR A 314 -16.76 -33.07 -9.82
N VAL A 315 -16.08 -32.13 -9.18
CA VAL A 315 -14.66 -32.22 -8.82
C VAL A 315 -14.54 -32.62 -7.36
N ARG A 316 -13.70 -33.60 -7.03
CA ARG A 316 -13.28 -33.80 -5.64
C ARG A 316 -12.16 -32.82 -5.34
N VAL A 317 -12.27 -32.05 -4.25
CA VAL A 317 -11.19 -31.18 -3.78
C VAL A 317 -9.96 -32.07 -3.52
N ALA A 318 -8.93 -31.96 -4.37
CA ALA A 318 -7.79 -32.86 -4.32
C ALA A 318 -6.92 -32.56 -3.09
N THR A 319 -6.91 -33.47 -2.12
CA THR A 319 -6.23 -33.39 -0.82
C THR A 319 -4.74 -33.74 -0.87
N LYS A 320 -4.05 -33.51 -1.99
CA LYS A 320 -2.64 -33.93 -2.14
C LYS A 320 -1.62 -33.03 -1.42
N ALA A 321 -2.03 -31.89 -0.88
CA ALA A 321 -1.15 -30.88 -0.28
C ALA A 321 -1.18 -30.81 1.26
N LEU A 322 -1.72 -31.81 1.95
CA LEU A 322 -2.10 -31.68 3.35
C LEU A 322 -1.17 -32.42 4.33
N LYS A 323 -0.49 -31.66 5.21
CA LYS A 323 0.31 -32.22 6.31
C LYS A 323 -0.63 -32.82 7.34
N ALA A 324 -0.51 -34.13 7.57
CA ALA A 324 -1.32 -34.89 8.50
C ALA A 324 -1.29 -34.29 9.93
N THR A 325 -2.41 -33.72 10.37
CA THR A 325 -2.72 -33.46 11.78
C THR A 325 -3.81 -34.43 12.25
N GLN A 326 -3.78 -34.82 13.53
CA GLN A 326 -4.48 -36.01 14.06
C GLN A 326 -6.03 -35.90 14.15
N ASN A 327 -6.65 -34.77 13.82
CA ASN A 327 -8.11 -34.54 13.88
C ASN A 327 -8.80 -34.32 12.52
N SER A 328 -8.13 -34.60 11.40
CA SER A 328 -8.54 -34.19 10.05
C SER A 328 -9.90 -34.70 9.54
N GLY A 329 -10.46 -35.78 10.07
CA GLY A 329 -11.68 -36.40 9.51
C GLY A 329 -12.96 -35.56 9.62
N LYS A 330 -13.19 -34.88 10.75
CA LYS A 330 -14.43 -34.10 10.97
C LYS A 330 -14.40 -32.74 10.26
N VAL A 331 -13.25 -32.07 10.29
CA VAL A 331 -13.02 -30.78 9.60
C VAL A 331 -13.15 -30.96 8.09
N MET A 332 -12.61 -32.04 7.55
CA MET A 332 -12.72 -32.34 6.12
C MET A 332 -14.15 -32.64 5.69
N ALA A 333 -14.92 -33.38 6.50
CA ALA A 333 -16.34 -33.61 6.22
C ALA A 333 -17.13 -32.29 6.14
N LEU A 334 -16.86 -31.35 7.05
CA LEU A 334 -17.47 -30.01 7.04
C LEU A 334 -17.14 -29.22 5.77
N ILE A 335 -15.87 -29.23 5.33
CA ILE A 335 -15.45 -28.56 4.10
C ILE A 335 -16.04 -29.23 2.86
N GLU A 336 -16.07 -30.57 2.82
CA GLU A 336 -16.64 -31.35 1.71
C GLU A 336 -18.15 -31.13 1.58
N ASP A 337 -18.90 -31.16 2.69
CA ASP A 337 -20.34 -30.94 2.71
C ASP A 337 -20.71 -29.55 2.20
N PHE A 338 -19.98 -28.52 2.66
CA PHE A 338 -20.20 -27.16 2.19
C PHE A 338 -19.84 -26.99 0.72
N THR A 339 -18.69 -27.54 0.29
CA THR A 339 -18.26 -27.49 -1.11
C THR A 339 -19.27 -28.19 -2.03
N SER A 340 -19.77 -29.35 -1.62
CA SER A 340 -20.80 -30.11 -2.34
C SER A 340 -22.08 -29.29 -2.49
N MET A 341 -22.47 -28.54 -1.46
CA MET A 341 -23.59 -27.61 -1.54
C MET A 341 -23.35 -26.51 -2.58
N LEU A 342 -22.20 -25.83 -2.56
CA LEU A 342 -21.85 -24.80 -3.55
C LEU A 342 -21.90 -25.34 -4.99
N MET A 343 -21.33 -26.52 -5.22
CA MET A 343 -21.35 -27.19 -6.53
C MET A 343 -22.78 -27.56 -6.97
N LYS A 344 -23.63 -28.05 -6.06
CA LYS A 344 -25.03 -28.39 -6.33
C LYS A 344 -25.84 -27.15 -6.72
N LEU A 345 -25.68 -26.05 -6.00
CA LEU A 345 -26.32 -24.76 -6.33
C LEU A 345 -25.87 -24.25 -7.69
N SER A 346 -24.56 -24.29 -7.96
CA SER A 346 -24.01 -23.89 -9.26
C SER A 346 -24.65 -24.71 -10.39
N ARG A 347 -24.67 -26.04 -10.26
CA ARG A 347 -25.30 -26.91 -11.27
C ARG A 347 -26.77 -26.60 -11.52
N LYS A 348 -27.52 -26.23 -10.47
CA LYS A 348 -28.96 -25.94 -10.55
C LYS A 348 -29.23 -24.60 -11.25
N ASN A 349 -28.44 -23.58 -10.93
CA ASN A 349 -28.75 -22.19 -11.30
C ASN A 349 -27.91 -21.67 -12.48
N ALA A 350 -26.78 -22.31 -12.79
CA ALA A 350 -25.81 -21.89 -13.80
C ALA A 350 -26.40 -21.59 -15.17
N GLU A 351 -27.20 -22.48 -15.76
CA GLU A 351 -27.71 -22.27 -17.12
C GLU A 351 -28.69 -21.09 -17.19
N ALA A 352 -29.67 -21.02 -16.27
CA ALA A 352 -30.65 -19.92 -16.24
C ALA A 352 -29.98 -18.57 -15.94
N HIS A 353 -29.00 -18.58 -15.03
CA HIS A 353 -28.20 -17.42 -14.70
C HIS A 353 -27.35 -16.97 -15.89
N ALA A 354 -26.64 -17.89 -16.54
CA ALA A 354 -25.83 -17.60 -17.72
C ALA A 354 -26.68 -17.00 -18.85
N GLU A 355 -27.88 -17.52 -19.14
CA GLU A 355 -28.79 -16.91 -20.13
C GLU A 355 -29.20 -15.48 -19.76
N THR A 356 -29.42 -15.21 -18.48
CA THR A 356 -29.78 -13.87 -17.98
C THR A 356 -28.60 -12.90 -18.01
N ALA A 357 -27.40 -13.41 -17.78
CA ALA A 357 -26.16 -12.64 -17.71
C ALA A 357 -25.56 -12.36 -19.10
N LYS A 358 -25.83 -13.22 -20.10
CA LYS A 358 -25.35 -13.06 -21.49
C LYS A 358 -25.46 -11.65 -22.07
N PRO A 359 -26.59 -10.92 -21.95
CA PRO A 359 -26.70 -9.59 -22.54
C PRO A 359 -25.84 -8.52 -21.84
N LEU A 360 -25.27 -8.82 -20.67
CA LEU A 360 -24.55 -7.86 -19.82
C LEU A 360 -23.07 -8.20 -19.69
N LEU A 361 -22.74 -9.47 -19.44
CA LEU A 361 -21.35 -9.94 -19.34
C LEU A 361 -20.63 -9.93 -20.70
N LEU A 362 -21.36 -9.74 -21.80
CA LEU A 362 -20.85 -9.79 -23.17
C LEU A 362 -20.90 -8.42 -23.88
N ASN A 363 -21.12 -7.36 -23.12
CA ASN A 363 -21.32 -6.01 -23.62
C ASN A 363 -20.15 -5.11 -23.17
N ALA A 364 -19.16 -4.87 -24.05
CA ALA A 364 -18.05 -3.96 -23.82
C ALA A 364 -17.74 -3.13 -25.08
N ASP A 365 -17.68 -1.80 -24.95
CA ASP A 365 -17.39 -0.84 -26.03
C ASP A 365 -15.88 -0.53 -26.14
N ALA A 366 -15.34 -0.39 -27.37
CA ALA A 366 -14.00 0.13 -27.74
C ALA A 366 -13.71 0.06 -29.27
N ARG A 367 -12.56 0.57 -29.77
CA ARG A 367 -12.18 0.76 -31.21
C ARG A 367 -11.10 -0.22 -31.71
N LEU A 368 -11.10 -0.50 -33.03
CA LEU A 368 -10.20 -1.43 -33.72
C LEU A 368 -8.98 -0.77 -34.38
N ASN A 369 -7.83 -1.45 -34.32
CA ASN A 369 -6.56 -1.03 -34.96
C ASN A 369 -6.21 -2.01 -36.11
N PRO A 370 -6.18 -1.58 -37.39
CA PRO A 370 -6.05 -2.49 -38.54
C PRO A 370 -4.62 -2.98 -38.87
N ALA A 371 -3.70 -3.03 -37.89
CA ALA A 371 -2.29 -3.35 -38.15
C ALA A 371 -1.83 -4.64 -37.46
N ARG A 372 -2.17 -5.80 -38.06
CA ARG A 372 -1.34 -7.02 -38.06
C ARG A 372 -1.94 -8.05 -39.04
N LYS A 373 -1.41 -8.05 -40.27
CA LYS A 373 -1.47 -9.24 -41.13
C LYS A 373 -0.38 -10.19 -40.64
N ALA A 374 -0.77 -11.32 -40.09
CA ALA A 374 0.11 -12.48 -40.01
C ALA A 374 -0.44 -13.52 -41.00
N ASP A 375 0.09 -13.48 -42.22
CA ASP A 375 0.00 -14.61 -43.14
C ASP A 375 0.77 -15.78 -42.51
N VAL A 376 0.10 -16.91 -42.34
CA VAL A 376 0.75 -18.16 -41.95
C VAL A 376 1.45 -18.72 -43.19
N ALA A 377 2.78 -18.59 -43.24
CA ALA A 377 3.64 -19.36 -44.12
C ALA A 377 4.83 -19.92 -43.32
N ILE A 378 5.07 -21.22 -43.46
CA ILE A 378 6.11 -21.99 -42.77
C ILE A 378 7.43 -21.86 -43.55
N ALA A 379 8.49 -21.26 -42.97
CA ALA A 379 9.94 -21.50 -43.25
C ALA A 379 10.89 -20.57 -42.41
N PRO A 380 12.18 -20.94 -42.17
CA PRO A 380 13.02 -20.58 -40.98
C PRO A 380 13.90 -19.29 -41.11
N PRO A 381 14.70 -18.87 -40.08
CA PRO A 381 14.89 -17.46 -39.67
C PRO A 381 16.18 -16.76 -40.14
N LYS A 382 16.18 -15.39 -40.12
CA LYS A 382 17.24 -14.38 -39.77
C LYS A 382 17.07 -13.05 -40.55
N PRO A 383 17.76 -11.93 -40.22
CA PRO A 383 17.84 -11.15 -38.98
C PRO A 383 17.60 -9.62 -39.21
N ALA A 384 17.67 -8.84 -38.13
CA ALA A 384 17.28 -7.42 -37.96
C ALA A 384 17.89 -6.35 -38.88
N VAL A 385 17.13 -5.26 -39.17
CA VAL A 385 17.64 -3.91 -39.55
C VAL A 385 16.67 -2.78 -39.11
N THR A 386 17.15 -2.00 -38.13
CA THR A 386 17.06 -0.54 -37.86
C THR A 386 15.81 0.31 -38.18
N ALA A 387 15.30 0.96 -37.12
CA ALA A 387 14.33 2.07 -37.14
C ALA A 387 15.02 3.43 -37.40
N THR A 388 14.30 4.37 -38.03
CA THR A 388 14.66 5.79 -38.10
C THR A 388 13.54 6.66 -37.52
N ALA A 389 13.94 7.70 -36.77
CA ALA A 389 13.08 8.58 -35.99
C ALA A 389 12.45 9.73 -36.82
N PRO A 390 11.24 10.21 -36.48
CA PRO A 390 10.74 11.49 -36.95
C PRO A 390 11.07 12.66 -36.02
N LYS A 391 11.09 13.85 -36.64
CA LYS A 391 11.71 15.12 -36.21
C LYS A 391 10.86 15.94 -35.23
N LYS A 392 11.55 16.73 -34.37
CA LYS A 392 11.03 17.79 -33.48
C LYS A 392 10.26 18.89 -34.24
N LYS A 393 9.30 19.53 -33.55
CA LYS A 393 8.74 20.86 -33.87
C LYS A 393 8.83 21.82 -32.66
N PRO A 394 8.77 23.16 -32.89
CA PRO A 394 9.39 24.20 -32.06
C PRO A 394 8.50 24.74 -30.91
N PRO A 395 9.05 25.64 -30.06
CA PRO A 395 8.52 25.99 -28.73
C PRO A 395 7.68 27.29 -28.69
N ILE A 396 7.24 27.64 -27.46
CA ILE A 396 6.76 28.95 -26.94
C ILE A 396 5.20 29.05 -26.91
N SER A 397 4.48 29.57 -25.91
CA SER A 397 4.65 30.35 -24.65
C SER A 397 3.37 30.10 -23.81
N GLY A 398 3.38 29.98 -22.48
CA GLY A 398 3.48 31.11 -21.55
C GLY A 398 2.11 31.70 -21.19
N ALA A 399 1.34 31.02 -20.33
CA ALA A 399 0.31 31.58 -19.44
C ALA A 399 -0.13 30.48 -18.46
N VAL A 400 -0.10 30.77 -17.15
CA VAL A 400 -0.63 29.88 -16.11
C VAL A 400 -2.14 30.01 -16.15
N GLU A 401 -2.84 29.04 -16.75
CA GLU A 401 -4.29 28.95 -16.68
C GLU A 401 -4.71 28.22 -15.40
N ALA A 402 -5.59 28.86 -14.64
CA ALA A 402 -6.15 28.41 -13.37
C ALA A 402 -7.25 27.33 -13.53
N ASP A 403 -7.26 26.57 -14.64
CA ASP A 403 -8.28 25.55 -14.95
C ASP A 403 -7.65 24.17 -15.20
N ALA A 404 -6.73 23.74 -14.34
CA ALA A 404 -6.27 22.36 -14.31
C ALA A 404 -7.32 21.43 -13.67
N GLN A 405 -8.50 21.34 -14.29
CA GLN A 405 -9.21 20.06 -14.26
C GLN A 405 -8.29 19.07 -14.96
N VAL A 406 -7.56 18.28 -14.16
CA VAL A 406 -6.69 17.19 -14.62
C VAL A 406 -7.53 16.25 -15.48
N GLN A 407 -7.50 16.46 -16.81
CA GLN A 407 -7.99 15.49 -17.76
C GLN A 407 -7.05 14.30 -17.70
N ALA A 408 -7.43 13.31 -16.88
CA ALA A 408 -6.74 12.03 -16.73
C ALA A 408 -6.42 11.43 -18.12
N ARG A 409 -5.17 11.58 -18.57
CA ARG A 409 -4.70 10.96 -19.80
C ARG A 409 -4.44 9.48 -19.51
N GLY A 410 -5.13 8.64 -20.28
CA GLY A 410 -5.33 7.23 -19.99
C GLY A 410 -4.09 6.37 -20.22
N LYS A 411 -3.61 5.77 -19.14
CA LYS A 411 -3.22 4.36 -19.07
C LYS A 411 -3.82 3.76 -17.81
N LYS A 412 -5.15 3.61 -17.79
CA LYS A 412 -5.85 2.98 -16.67
C LYS A 412 -5.98 1.49 -16.97
N LYS A 413 -5.09 0.66 -16.40
CA LYS A 413 -5.45 -0.74 -16.11
C LYS A 413 -6.57 -0.66 -15.06
N ASN A 414 -7.81 -0.83 -15.47
CA ASN A 414 -8.93 -0.97 -14.52
C ASN A 414 -8.88 -2.40 -13.96
N ALA A 415 -8.32 -2.55 -12.77
CA ALA A 415 -8.42 -3.78 -11.99
C ALA A 415 -9.46 -3.57 -10.88
N THR A 416 -10.45 -4.44 -10.79
CA THR A 416 -11.24 -4.63 -9.57
C THR A 416 -10.32 -5.24 -8.53
N LYS A 417 -10.08 -4.49 -7.45
CA LYS A 417 -9.24 -4.86 -6.33
C LYS A 417 -10.13 -4.86 -5.10
N VAL A 418 -10.10 -5.96 -4.36
CA VAL A 418 -10.78 -6.00 -3.08
C VAL A 418 -9.91 -5.24 -2.10
N GLU A 419 -10.49 -4.24 -1.43
CA GLU A 419 -9.79 -3.47 -0.41
C GLU A 419 -10.57 -3.56 0.91
N GLN A 420 -9.83 -3.80 1.99
CA GLN A 420 -10.36 -3.69 3.33
C GLN A 420 -10.64 -2.21 3.60
N LYS A 421 -11.91 -1.88 3.88
CA LYS A 421 -12.24 -0.54 4.35
C LYS A 421 -11.98 -0.50 5.85
N GLU A 422 -10.88 0.13 6.21
CA GLU A 422 -10.49 0.34 7.61
C GLU A 422 -11.05 1.68 8.08
N PRO A 423 -11.82 1.72 9.19
CA PRO A 423 -12.15 2.98 9.83
C PRO A 423 -10.86 3.59 10.42
N VAL A 424 -10.50 4.78 9.97
CA VAL A 424 -9.35 5.53 10.49
C VAL A 424 -9.89 6.80 11.15
N ASP A 425 -9.61 6.95 12.43
CA ASP A 425 -9.85 8.18 13.16
C ASP A 425 -8.74 9.17 12.87
N ASP A 426 -9.00 10.16 12.01
CA ASP A 426 -8.03 11.17 11.63
C ASP A 426 -8.43 12.57 12.14
N ALA A 427 -7.44 13.32 12.61
CA ALA A 427 -7.54 14.71 13.04
C ALA A 427 -6.48 15.53 12.26
N PRO A 428 -6.73 15.84 10.97
CA PRO A 428 -5.74 16.47 10.10
C PRO A 428 -5.50 17.92 10.51
N GLU A 429 -4.40 18.20 11.20
CA GLU A 429 -3.95 19.55 11.54
C GLU A 429 -2.43 19.62 11.39
N GLN A 430 -1.93 20.59 10.62
CA GLN A 430 -0.48 20.71 10.40
C GLN A 430 0.24 21.10 11.70
N SER A 431 1.39 20.47 11.96
CA SER A 431 2.23 20.85 13.10
C SER A 431 2.69 22.30 12.96
N LYS A 432 2.89 22.99 14.09
CA LYS A 432 3.39 24.37 14.11
C LYS A 432 4.75 24.46 14.78
N ASN A 433 5.57 25.41 14.35
CA ASN A 433 6.76 25.82 15.10
C ASN A 433 6.35 26.73 16.28
N PRO A 434 7.26 27.09 17.20
CA PRO A 434 6.92 27.98 18.33
C PRO A 434 6.58 29.44 17.95
N ALA A 435 6.74 29.82 16.68
CA ALA A 435 6.25 31.08 16.13
C ALA A 435 4.84 30.96 15.52
N ASP A 436 4.13 29.86 15.79
CA ASP A 436 2.78 29.53 15.30
C ASP A 436 2.69 29.37 13.77
N GLU A 437 3.82 29.16 13.10
CA GLU A 437 3.87 28.92 11.66
C GLU A 437 3.81 27.42 11.35
N PRO A 438 3.11 26.98 10.30
CA PRO A 438 3.09 25.60 9.85
C PRO A 438 4.51 25.06 9.60
N ALA A 439 4.79 23.84 10.08
CA ALA A 439 6.14 23.27 10.07
C ALA A 439 6.16 21.74 9.84
N GLU A 440 6.89 21.33 8.81
CA GLU A 440 7.26 19.93 8.59
C GLU A 440 8.41 19.50 9.53
N PRO A 441 8.65 18.20 9.73
CA PRO A 441 9.87 17.72 10.38
C PRO A 441 11.11 18.25 9.64
N ALA A 442 12.23 18.45 10.34
CA ALA A 442 13.47 18.97 9.76
C ALA A 442 13.92 18.14 8.54
N LYS A 443 13.74 16.82 8.58
CA LYS A 443 14.06 15.89 7.46
C LYS A 443 13.18 16.07 6.21
N LYS A 444 12.00 16.66 6.34
CA LYS A 444 11.05 16.91 5.22
C LYS A 444 10.99 18.38 4.82
N THR A 445 11.47 19.28 5.65
CA THR A 445 11.48 20.72 5.37
C THR A 445 12.39 21.02 4.19
N CYS A 446 11.88 21.78 3.22
CA CYS A 446 12.71 22.25 2.11
C CYS A 446 13.74 23.26 2.65
N THR A 447 15.02 23.04 2.36
CA THR A 447 16.13 23.88 2.87
C THR A 447 17.11 24.26 1.76
N ASN A 448 17.89 25.32 1.99
CA ASN A 448 18.99 25.76 1.12
C ASN A 448 20.11 26.39 1.97
N GLY A 449 21.36 25.93 1.84
CA GLY A 449 22.52 26.39 2.64
C GLY A 449 22.82 25.51 3.87
N ASP A 450 23.52 26.04 4.90
CA ASP A 450 23.39 25.49 6.28
C ASP A 450 21.91 25.70 6.64
N PRO A 451 21.21 24.71 7.19
CA PRO A 451 19.82 24.40 6.84
C PRO A 451 18.82 25.51 7.19
N VAL A 452 18.69 26.51 6.32
CA VAL A 452 17.64 27.53 6.37
C VAL A 452 16.38 26.97 5.72
N SER A 453 15.26 27.02 6.44
CA SER A 453 13.94 26.64 5.95
C SER A 453 13.48 27.55 4.81
N MET A 454 13.16 27.00 3.64
CA MET A 454 12.62 27.78 2.51
C MET A 454 11.16 28.19 2.70
N VAL A 455 10.54 27.78 3.80
CA VAL A 455 9.19 28.19 4.20
C VAL A 455 9.28 29.41 5.13
N THR A 456 9.87 29.21 6.30
CA THR A 456 9.84 30.14 7.44
C THR A 456 11.12 30.96 7.56
N GLY A 457 12.19 30.58 6.85
CA GLY A 457 13.54 31.15 6.94
C GLY A 457 14.21 30.99 8.31
N GLU A 458 13.70 30.10 9.16
CA GLU A 458 14.39 29.68 10.39
C GLU A 458 15.58 28.77 10.07
N GLU A 459 16.63 28.80 10.90
CA GLU A 459 17.69 27.79 10.89
C GLU A 459 17.18 26.51 11.55
N LEU A 460 17.42 25.36 10.91
CA LEU A 460 17.04 24.02 11.37
C LEU A 460 18.28 23.11 11.47
N LEU A 461 19.18 23.43 12.39
CA LEU A 461 20.46 22.74 12.53
C LEU A 461 20.35 21.53 13.45
N THR A 462 20.37 20.31 12.88
CA THR A 462 20.40 19.06 13.65
C THR A 462 21.80 18.45 13.65
N LEU A 463 22.33 18.16 14.83
CA LEU A 463 23.66 17.57 15.03
C LEU A 463 23.54 16.33 15.92
N THR A 464 24.26 15.26 15.58
CA THR A 464 24.34 14.04 16.39
C THR A 464 25.63 14.05 17.19
N ASP A 465 25.53 14.12 18.51
CA ASP A 465 26.69 14.18 19.41
C ASP A 465 27.04 12.80 20.01
N GLY A 466 26.18 11.79 19.82
CA GLY A 466 26.44 10.43 20.29
C GLY A 466 25.30 9.45 20.02
N GLU A 467 25.47 8.19 20.41
CA GLU A 467 24.43 7.17 20.29
C GLU A 467 24.42 6.20 21.49
N LEU A 468 23.23 5.69 21.80
CA LEU A 468 23.01 4.57 22.70
C LEU A 468 22.62 3.35 21.86
N GLY A 469 23.61 2.52 21.57
CA GLY A 469 23.37 1.24 20.89
C GLY A 469 22.55 0.27 21.74
N GLY A 470 21.98 -0.74 21.08
CA GLY A 470 21.08 -1.72 21.68
C GLY A 470 20.10 -2.26 20.64
N LEU A 471 19.10 -3.01 21.10
CA LEU A 471 18.00 -3.46 20.24
C LEU A 471 17.22 -2.27 19.65
N LEU A 472 16.98 -1.24 20.47
CA LEU A 472 16.46 0.05 20.04
C LEU A 472 17.56 1.11 20.15
N ASN A 473 18.14 1.50 19.00
CA ASN A 473 19.17 2.55 18.98
C ASN A 473 18.57 3.93 19.22
N LEU A 474 19.22 4.75 20.06
CA LEU A 474 18.91 6.16 20.26
C LEU A 474 20.12 7.03 19.88
N GLU A 475 19.98 7.79 18.82
CA GLU A 475 20.87 8.91 18.52
C GLU A 475 20.61 10.02 19.53
N TRP A 476 21.65 10.47 20.24
CA TRP A 476 21.63 11.68 21.03
C TRP A 476 21.96 12.86 20.12
N THR A 477 20.93 13.63 19.79
CA THR A 477 21.01 14.79 18.92
C THR A 477 20.77 16.05 19.72
N ARG A 478 21.33 17.14 19.21
CA ARG A 478 20.92 18.50 19.55
C ARG A 478 20.41 19.19 18.29
N LEU A 479 19.34 19.94 18.43
CA LEU A 479 18.69 20.63 17.33
C LEU A 479 18.52 22.10 17.69
N TYR A 480 19.04 23.00 16.86
CA TYR A 480 18.74 24.41 16.95
C TYR A 480 17.59 24.76 16.01
N ARG A 481 16.62 25.52 16.52
CA ARG A 481 15.51 26.09 15.75
C ARG A 481 15.39 27.56 16.09
N THR A 482 15.48 28.45 15.09
CA THR A 482 15.39 29.91 15.33
C THR A 482 14.07 30.31 15.98
N SER A 483 12.95 29.70 15.58
CA SER A 483 11.64 30.00 16.21
C SER A 483 11.57 29.53 17.67
N ALA A 484 12.49 28.69 18.15
CA ALA A 484 12.54 28.19 19.53
C ALA A 484 13.45 29.00 20.45
N VAL A 485 13.97 30.17 20.05
CA VAL A 485 14.93 30.96 20.86
C VAL A 485 14.41 31.41 22.24
N GLU A 486 13.09 31.47 22.43
CA GLU A 486 12.46 31.75 23.72
C GLU A 486 12.34 30.51 24.62
N ILE A 487 12.68 29.32 24.10
CA ILE A 487 12.55 28.03 24.77
C ILE A 487 13.94 27.50 25.14
N ASP A 488 14.16 27.27 26.43
CA ASP A 488 15.33 26.53 26.93
C ASP A 488 14.95 25.08 27.24
N SER A 489 15.33 24.17 26.34
CA SER A 489 15.12 22.72 26.52
C SER A 489 16.35 22.04 27.14
N ARG A 490 17.00 22.68 28.12
CA ARG A 490 18.16 22.17 28.89
C ARG A 490 19.49 22.14 28.14
N LEU A 491 19.50 22.45 26.84
CA LEU A 491 20.71 22.72 26.05
C LEU A 491 20.86 24.21 25.70
N GLY A 492 20.20 25.10 26.45
CA GLY A 492 20.19 26.52 26.21
C GLY A 492 19.08 26.96 25.26
N HIS A 493 18.90 28.28 25.17
CA HIS A 493 17.85 28.90 24.35
C HIS A 493 17.97 28.53 22.87
N GLY A 494 16.86 28.11 22.25
CA GLY A 494 16.81 27.68 20.84
C GLY A 494 17.24 26.24 20.59
N TRP A 495 17.87 25.57 21.57
CA TRP A 495 18.35 24.20 21.43
C TRP A 495 17.44 23.19 22.13
N SER A 496 17.11 22.10 21.43
CA SER A 496 16.46 20.89 21.95
C SER A 496 17.34 19.66 21.75
N HIS A 497 16.93 18.52 22.31
CA HIS A 497 17.60 17.23 22.19
C HIS A 497 16.63 16.08 21.94
N SER A 498 17.14 14.88 21.65
CA SER A 498 16.35 13.68 21.32
C SER A 498 15.24 13.27 22.29
N LEU A 499 15.23 13.83 23.52
CA LEU A 499 14.25 13.53 24.55
C LEU A 499 13.41 14.77 24.94
N SER A 500 13.53 15.89 24.22
CA SER A 500 12.79 17.13 24.51
C SER A 500 11.30 17.05 24.13
N HIS A 501 10.68 15.90 24.30
CA HIS A 501 9.24 15.74 24.09
C HIS A 501 8.46 16.18 25.34
N ARG A 502 7.36 16.90 25.14
CA ARG A 502 6.50 17.41 26.23
C ARG A 502 5.02 17.25 25.87
N LEU A 503 4.20 16.94 26.86
CA LEU A 503 2.75 16.94 26.74
C LEU A 503 2.14 18.05 27.59
N GLN A 504 1.18 18.75 27.01
CA GLN A 504 0.26 19.64 27.72
C GLN A 504 -1.16 19.12 27.48
N LEU A 505 -1.92 18.97 28.55
CA LEU A 505 -3.30 18.50 28.51
C LEU A 505 -4.21 19.65 28.91
N ASP A 506 -5.22 19.92 28.09
CA ASP A 506 -6.21 20.98 28.28
C ASP A 506 -7.60 20.50 27.85
N ASP A 507 -8.61 21.38 27.94
CA ASP A 507 -10.00 21.07 27.55
C ASP A 507 -10.15 20.78 26.04
N GLU A 508 -9.18 21.19 25.22
CA GLU A 508 -9.15 20.97 23.78
C GLU A 508 -8.45 19.65 23.39
N GLY A 509 -7.77 18.98 24.33
CA GLY A 509 -7.16 17.67 24.14
C GLY A 509 -5.70 17.61 24.60
N VAL A 510 -4.82 17.11 23.72
CA VAL A 510 -3.40 16.90 23.99
C VAL A 510 -2.57 17.71 23.01
N LEU A 511 -1.75 18.63 23.52
CA LEU A 511 -0.72 19.33 22.74
C LEU A 511 0.63 18.64 22.96
N TRP A 512 1.14 18.01 21.90
CA TRP A 512 2.46 17.39 21.90
C TRP A 512 3.48 18.34 21.32
N THR A 513 4.51 18.67 22.10
CA THR A 513 5.75 19.26 21.57
C THR A 513 6.78 18.17 21.36
N ASP A 514 7.25 17.98 20.13
CA ASP A 514 8.27 16.98 19.81
C ASP A 514 9.70 17.45 20.09
N ASN A 515 10.69 16.59 19.86
CA ASN A 515 12.11 16.90 20.05
C ASN A 515 12.64 17.99 19.11
N GLU A 516 11.90 18.37 18.07
CA GLU A 516 12.22 19.48 17.17
C GLU A 516 11.50 20.78 17.57
N ASN A 517 10.85 20.80 18.75
CA ASN A 517 9.97 21.86 19.24
C ASN A 517 8.74 22.13 18.36
N ARG A 518 8.33 21.18 17.52
CA ARG A 518 7.08 21.29 16.76
C ARG A 518 5.89 20.88 17.63
N GLN A 519 4.82 21.62 17.52
CA GLN A 519 3.59 21.46 18.28
C GLN A 519 2.52 20.81 17.42
N THR A 520 1.97 19.69 17.89
CA THR A 520 0.89 18.96 17.23
C THR A 520 -0.24 18.75 18.22
N ARG A 521 -1.45 19.18 17.87
CA ARG A 521 -2.64 18.99 18.69
C ARG A 521 -3.36 17.71 18.28
N PHE A 522 -3.82 16.97 19.29
CA PHE A 522 -4.69 15.81 19.13
C PHE A 522 -5.93 15.96 20.01
N PRO A 523 -7.10 15.50 19.55
CA PRO A 523 -8.21 15.23 20.45
C PRO A 523 -7.79 14.21 21.52
N MET A 524 -8.41 14.28 22.71
CA MET A 524 -8.12 13.32 23.77
C MET A 524 -8.53 11.90 23.35
N PRO A 525 -7.61 10.92 23.31
CA PRO A 525 -7.95 9.54 22.98
C PRO A 525 -8.76 8.91 24.11
N THR A 526 -9.63 7.96 23.77
CA THR A 526 -10.55 7.29 24.71
C THR A 526 -10.59 5.80 24.44
N GLU A 527 -11.18 5.00 25.32
CA GLU A 527 -11.40 3.57 25.05
C GLU A 527 -12.23 3.32 23.76
N GLN A 528 -13.09 4.27 23.38
CA GLN A 528 -13.88 4.20 22.14
C GLN A 528 -13.09 4.61 20.90
N ARG A 529 -12.07 5.46 21.08
CA ARG A 529 -11.17 5.95 20.02
C ARG A 529 -9.71 5.83 20.51
N PRO A 530 -9.22 4.58 20.63
CA PRO A 530 -7.96 4.30 21.31
C PRO A 530 -6.73 4.72 20.49
N ALA A 531 -6.91 5.02 19.20
CA ALA A 531 -5.87 5.49 18.30
C ALA A 531 -6.42 6.62 17.42
N ILE A 532 -5.71 7.73 17.35
CA ILE A 532 -6.07 8.88 16.50
C ILE A 532 -4.83 9.25 15.67
N THR A 533 -4.99 9.30 14.36
CA THR A 533 -3.96 9.76 13.43
C THR A 533 -4.11 11.26 13.19
N ASN A 534 -3.01 11.90 12.80
CA ASN A 534 -3.00 13.22 12.21
C ASN A 534 -2.20 13.13 10.90
N SER A 535 -2.93 13.05 9.79
CA SER A 535 -2.35 12.86 8.46
C SER A 535 -1.44 14.00 8.01
N LEU A 536 -1.75 15.26 8.35
CA LEU A 536 -0.91 16.42 8.02
C LEU A 536 0.38 16.43 8.85
N ALA A 537 0.28 16.26 10.16
CA ALA A 537 1.45 16.21 11.05
C ALA A 537 2.29 14.94 10.88
N SER A 538 1.80 13.93 10.14
CA SER A 538 2.41 12.61 10.03
C SER A 538 2.66 11.98 11.41
N ALA A 539 1.68 12.07 12.31
CA ALA A 539 1.81 11.63 13.70
C ALA A 539 0.54 10.90 14.18
N ALA A 540 0.64 10.18 15.30
CA ALA A 540 -0.51 9.53 15.92
C ALA A 540 -0.38 9.49 17.44
N ILE A 541 -1.52 9.41 18.12
CA ILE A 541 -1.64 9.23 19.56
C ILE A 541 -2.46 7.96 19.85
N PHE A 542 -2.06 7.22 20.88
CA PHE A 542 -2.71 6.00 21.34
C PHE A 542 -2.94 6.04 22.86
N VAL A 543 -3.99 5.35 23.32
CA VAL A 543 -4.13 4.96 24.73
C VAL A 543 -3.19 3.77 24.98
N GLY A 544 -2.34 3.89 25.99
CA GLY A 544 -1.43 2.82 26.41
C GLY A 544 -2.09 1.77 27.31
N ASP A 545 -1.36 0.69 27.58
CA ASP A 545 -1.84 -0.42 28.42
C ASP A 545 -1.87 -0.06 29.91
N ALA A 546 -1.03 0.88 30.34
CA ALA A 546 -1.02 1.35 31.72
C ALA A 546 -2.09 2.45 31.95
N PRO A 547 -2.73 2.50 33.14
CA PRO A 547 -3.72 3.53 33.44
C PRO A 547 -3.19 4.95 33.24
N GLY A 548 -3.84 5.72 32.36
CA GLY A 548 -3.47 7.09 32.04
C GLY A 548 -2.22 7.23 31.18
N GLU A 549 -1.74 6.15 30.56
CA GLU A 549 -0.64 6.19 29.62
C GLU A 549 -1.10 6.71 28.25
N LEU A 550 -0.33 7.65 27.71
CA LEU A 550 -0.48 8.15 26.35
C LEU A 550 0.77 7.79 25.55
N ILE A 551 0.58 7.18 24.39
CA ILE A 551 1.68 6.80 23.50
C ILE A 551 1.60 7.68 22.27
N LEU A 552 2.70 8.33 21.90
CA LEU A 552 2.77 9.15 20.69
C LEU A 552 3.81 8.60 19.73
N THR A 553 3.57 8.78 18.44
CA THR A 553 4.52 8.37 17.39
C THR A 553 4.53 9.36 16.23
N GLN A 554 5.66 9.41 15.55
CA GLN A 554 5.82 10.08 14.26
C GLN A 554 6.05 9.04 13.18
N ALA A 555 5.42 9.24 12.03
CA ALA A 555 5.57 8.38 10.89
C ALA A 555 7.03 8.40 10.40
N GLY A 556 7.56 7.22 10.13
CA GLY A 556 8.92 7.03 9.64
C GLY A 556 9.15 5.57 9.27
N GLN A 557 10.31 5.26 8.69
CA GLN A 557 10.65 3.88 8.31
C GLN A 557 10.74 2.94 9.52
N LYS A 558 11.21 3.46 10.66
CA LYS A 558 11.28 2.77 11.95
C LYS A 558 10.61 3.67 12.99
N PRO A 559 9.28 3.62 13.10
CA PRO A 559 8.56 4.47 14.04
C PRO A 559 8.99 4.14 15.46
N ARG A 560 9.11 5.19 16.28
CA ARG A 560 9.33 5.09 17.73
C ARG A 560 8.02 5.45 18.43
N PHE A 561 7.76 4.79 19.54
CA PHE A 561 6.60 5.04 20.37
C PHE A 561 7.08 5.68 21.68
N TYR A 562 6.60 6.88 21.96
CA TYR A 562 6.96 7.68 23.11
C TYR A 562 5.88 7.54 24.17
N HIS A 563 6.19 6.85 25.27
CA HIS A 563 5.25 6.53 26.33
C HIS A 563 5.27 7.60 27.42
N PHE A 564 4.13 8.23 27.63
CA PHE A 564 3.95 9.26 28.65
C PHE A 564 3.05 8.78 29.79
N ARG A 565 3.49 9.02 31.01
CA ARG A 565 2.67 8.84 32.22
C ARG A 565 2.75 10.09 33.07
N ALA A 566 1.59 10.61 33.46
CA ALA A 566 1.47 11.89 34.18
C ALA A 566 2.29 13.03 33.52
N GLY A 567 2.26 13.10 32.18
CA GLY A 567 2.98 14.11 31.38
C GLY A 567 4.49 13.88 31.21
N ARG A 568 5.08 12.87 31.84
CA ARG A 568 6.52 12.54 31.73
C ARG A 568 6.75 11.43 30.71
N LEU A 569 7.77 11.61 29.86
CA LEU A 569 8.27 10.54 28.99
C LEU A 569 8.96 9.48 29.85
N THR A 570 8.41 8.27 29.95
CA THR A 570 8.98 7.19 30.78
C THR A 570 9.68 6.11 29.97
N THR A 571 9.21 5.86 28.74
CA THR A 571 9.72 4.79 27.90
C THR A 571 9.70 5.23 26.43
N ILE A 572 10.67 4.78 25.65
CA ILE A 572 10.62 4.79 24.18
C ILE A 572 10.64 3.34 23.71
N SER A 573 9.72 2.93 22.85
CA SER A 573 9.69 1.57 22.31
C SER A 573 9.62 1.54 20.78
N ASP A 574 9.83 0.36 20.19
CA ASP A 574 9.58 0.07 18.79
C ASP A 574 8.43 -0.94 18.60
N ALA A 575 8.16 -1.35 17.36
CA ALA A 575 7.09 -2.31 17.05
C ALA A 575 7.27 -3.71 17.68
N TYR A 576 8.49 -4.05 18.11
CA TYR A 576 8.84 -5.29 18.80
C TYR A 576 8.78 -5.17 20.32
N ASP A 577 8.43 -3.99 20.83
CA ASP A 577 8.50 -3.67 22.26
C ASP A 577 9.93 -3.75 22.82
N ASN A 578 10.93 -3.45 21.99
CA ASN A 578 12.28 -3.18 22.48
C ASN A 578 12.26 -1.79 23.13
N GLN A 579 12.64 -1.68 24.41
CA GLN A 579 12.41 -0.47 25.20
C GLN A 579 13.71 0.24 25.59
N LEU A 580 13.64 1.57 25.65
CA LEU A 580 14.55 2.45 26.38
C LEU A 580 13.81 3.03 27.57
N HIS A 581 14.39 2.90 28.76
CA HIS A 581 13.81 3.40 30.00
C HIS A 581 14.42 4.75 30.38
N ILE A 582 13.55 5.70 30.72
CA ILE A 582 13.93 7.06 31.09
C ILE A 582 13.79 7.23 32.60
N GLU A 583 14.91 7.47 33.28
CA GLU A 583 14.95 7.73 34.71
C GLU A 583 15.13 9.23 34.98
N TYR A 584 14.47 9.72 36.02
CA TYR A 584 14.50 11.12 36.45
C TYR A 584 15.20 11.24 37.80
N ASP A 585 15.88 12.36 38.02
CA ASP A 585 16.41 12.70 39.34
C ASP A 585 15.33 13.25 40.29
N LEU A 586 15.74 13.56 41.53
CA LEU A 586 14.84 14.05 42.58
C LEU A 586 14.22 15.43 42.29
N VAL A 587 14.74 16.18 41.32
CA VAL A 587 14.23 17.50 40.91
C VAL A 587 13.56 17.46 39.53
N ASP A 588 13.15 16.26 39.10
CA ASP A 588 12.38 16.01 37.88
C ASP A 588 13.11 16.35 36.56
N ARG A 589 14.43 16.11 36.51
CA ARG A 589 15.21 16.16 35.26
C ARG A 589 15.55 14.75 34.81
N ILE A 590 15.55 14.51 33.50
CA ILE A 590 16.00 13.23 32.93
C ILE A 590 17.46 13.02 33.35
N GLN A 591 17.74 11.95 34.09
CA GLN A 591 19.08 11.60 34.54
C GLN A 591 19.70 10.52 33.67
N ARG A 592 18.94 9.48 33.32
CA ARG A 592 19.48 8.29 32.64
C ARG A 592 18.54 7.76 31.58
N ILE A 593 19.14 7.26 30.50
CA ILE A 593 18.48 6.49 29.45
C ILE A 593 19.10 5.10 29.44
N ASP A 594 18.37 4.09 29.92
CA ASP A 594 18.83 2.70 29.96
C ASP A 594 18.23 1.89 28.79
N ASN A 595 19.07 1.12 28.10
CA ASN A 595 18.62 0.24 27.03
C ASN A 595 18.15 -1.15 27.49
N GLY A 596 18.13 -1.40 28.81
CA GLY A 596 17.72 -2.68 29.41
C GLY A 596 18.70 -3.83 29.16
N ALA A 597 19.82 -3.56 28.50
CA ALA A 597 20.86 -4.52 28.13
C ALA A 597 22.25 -4.10 28.68
N GLY A 598 22.24 -3.35 29.79
CA GLY A 598 23.44 -2.95 30.52
C GLY A 598 24.23 -1.81 29.88
N ARG A 599 23.62 -1.02 28.99
CA ARG A 599 24.16 0.25 28.49
C ARG A 599 23.21 1.39 28.83
N SER A 600 23.77 2.55 29.13
CA SER A 600 22.96 3.74 29.31
C SER A 600 23.68 5.02 28.90
N LEU A 601 22.91 6.07 28.66
CA LEU A 601 23.41 7.44 28.69
C LEU A 601 23.09 8.06 30.05
N LEU A 602 24.07 8.69 30.67
CA LEU A 602 23.90 9.51 31.87
C LEU A 602 24.02 10.98 31.47
N LEU A 603 22.99 11.76 31.78
CA LEU A 603 22.99 13.20 31.60
C LEU A 603 23.52 13.86 32.88
N ARG A 604 24.62 14.61 32.76
CA ARG A 604 25.15 15.43 33.86
C ARG A 604 24.69 16.85 33.70
N TYR A 605 24.34 17.49 34.80
CA TYR A 605 23.83 18.85 34.82
C TYR A 605 24.79 19.79 35.55
N ASP A 606 24.89 21.01 35.03
CA ASP A 606 25.35 22.18 35.76
C ASP A 606 24.14 23.11 35.93
N ASP A 607 23.71 23.29 37.19
CA ASP A 607 22.39 23.83 37.55
C ASP A 607 21.26 23.24 36.68
N ARG A 608 20.62 24.01 35.81
CA ARG A 608 19.48 23.56 34.99
C ARG A 608 19.87 23.00 33.62
N HIS A 609 21.12 23.14 33.18
CA HIS A 609 21.57 22.80 31.83
C HIS A 609 22.36 21.49 31.82
N ILE A 610 22.21 20.72 30.74
CA ILE A 610 23.01 19.50 30.54
C ILE A 610 24.45 19.95 30.23
N ALA A 611 25.39 19.59 31.10
CA ALA A 611 26.80 19.90 30.95
C ALA A 611 27.55 18.81 30.17
N SER A 612 27.15 17.54 30.29
CA SER A 612 27.75 16.45 29.51
C SER A 612 26.84 15.23 29.38
N VAL A 613 27.14 14.39 28.39
CA VAL A 613 26.49 13.09 28.19
C VAL A 613 27.52 11.99 28.27
N ASP A 614 27.37 11.11 29.26
CA ASP A 614 28.28 10.00 29.52
C ASP A 614 27.68 8.69 29.01
N TYR A 615 28.42 7.94 28.19
CA TYR A 615 28.10 6.56 27.86
C TYR A 615 28.54 5.64 29.02
N GLN A 616 27.59 4.91 29.60
CA GLN A 616 27.83 4.03 30.74
C GLN A 616 27.54 2.56 30.43
N GLN A 617 28.22 1.69 31.16
CA GLN A 617 28.05 0.24 31.13
C GLN A 617 27.85 -0.30 32.54
N GLN A 618 26.90 -1.21 32.74
CA GLN A 618 26.85 -2.03 33.94
C GLN A 618 27.99 -3.04 33.96
N ARG A 619 28.77 -3.06 35.04
CA ARG A 619 29.82 -4.06 35.26
C ARG A 619 29.54 -4.83 36.54
N PRO A 620 29.53 -6.17 36.50
CA PRO A 620 29.41 -6.97 37.71
C PRO A 620 30.59 -6.72 38.64
N GLU A 621 30.29 -6.32 39.86
CA GLU A 621 31.19 -6.23 41.00
C GLU A 621 30.64 -7.08 42.14
N TYR A 622 31.48 -7.51 43.07
CA TYR A 622 31.04 -8.27 44.24
C TYR A 622 31.45 -7.49 45.48
N ASP A 623 30.50 -7.23 46.37
CA ASP A 623 30.81 -6.60 47.66
C ASP A 623 31.62 -7.54 48.57
N GLU A 624 32.06 -7.03 49.72
CA GLU A 624 32.87 -7.79 50.70
C GLU A 624 32.16 -9.05 51.22
N GLN A 625 30.84 -9.16 51.03
CA GLN A 625 30.01 -10.30 51.42
C GLN A 625 29.80 -11.30 50.27
N GLY A 626 30.42 -11.05 49.11
CA GLY A 626 30.29 -11.88 47.91
C GLY A 626 28.97 -11.70 47.17
N LYS A 627 28.21 -10.63 47.44
CA LYS A 627 26.96 -10.34 46.75
C LYS A 627 27.24 -9.49 45.50
N ARG A 628 26.68 -9.94 44.37
CA ARG A 628 26.79 -9.24 43.08
C ARG A 628 26.09 -7.89 43.13
N GLN A 629 26.81 -6.87 42.70
CA GLN A 629 26.37 -5.52 42.38
C GLN A 629 26.63 -5.31 40.88
N ASP A 630 25.82 -4.53 40.19
CA ASP A 630 26.03 -4.19 38.78
C ASP A 630 26.13 -2.66 38.62
N PRO A 631 27.12 -1.98 39.24
CA PRO A 631 27.25 -0.54 39.17
C PRO A 631 27.45 -0.04 37.74
N TRP A 632 26.94 1.17 37.48
CA TRP A 632 27.15 1.89 36.24
C TRP A 632 28.54 2.53 36.22
N LEU A 633 29.37 2.14 35.26
CA LEU A 633 30.68 2.71 34.99
C LEU A 633 30.63 3.60 33.74
N THR A 634 31.06 4.86 33.84
CA THR A 634 31.29 5.71 32.66
C THR A 634 32.44 5.15 31.84
N ILE A 635 32.16 4.82 30.57
CA ILE A 635 33.15 4.34 29.61
C ILE A 635 33.76 5.51 28.85
N GLN A 636 32.93 6.48 28.45
CA GLN A 636 33.37 7.67 27.71
C GLN A 636 32.34 8.79 27.88
N THR A 637 32.80 10.04 28.03
CA THR A 637 31.95 11.21 27.84
C THR A 637 31.83 11.48 26.34
N LEU A 638 30.62 11.38 25.79
CA LEU A 638 30.34 11.52 24.36
C LEU A 638 30.47 12.98 23.92
N VAL A 639 29.97 13.90 24.75
CA VAL A 639 29.96 15.33 24.48
C VAL A 639 29.92 16.13 25.79
N THR A 640 30.54 17.31 25.78
CA THR A 640 30.48 18.33 26.84
C THR A 640 29.99 19.65 26.26
N TYR A 641 29.14 20.36 27.01
CA TYR A 641 28.52 21.62 26.62
C TYR A 641 28.93 22.74 27.55
N HIS A 642 29.12 23.94 27.01
CA HIS A 642 29.42 25.15 27.77
C HIS A 642 28.46 26.27 27.42
N TYR A 643 28.03 27.00 28.45
CA TYR A 643 27.05 28.06 28.37
C TYR A 643 27.65 29.39 28.84
N ASN A 644 27.14 30.49 28.31
CA ASN A 644 27.43 31.83 28.84
C ASN A 644 26.42 32.23 29.93
N GLU A 645 26.58 33.43 30.50
CA GLU A 645 25.70 33.97 31.54
C GLU A 645 24.24 34.21 31.07
N HIS A 646 24.02 34.27 29.75
CA HIS A 646 22.69 34.38 29.13
C HIS A 646 22.08 33.02 28.80
N HIS A 647 22.64 31.92 29.32
CA HIS A 647 22.18 30.55 29.08
C HIS A 647 22.15 30.14 27.61
N GLN A 648 23.07 30.69 26.80
CA GLN A 648 23.25 30.31 25.40
C GLN A 648 24.36 29.25 25.30
N LEU A 649 24.13 28.20 24.50
CA LEU A 649 25.15 27.17 24.22
C LEU A 649 26.27 27.76 23.35
N VAL A 650 27.42 28.07 23.94
CA VAL A 650 28.54 28.73 23.23
C VAL A 650 29.60 27.75 22.74
N ARG A 651 29.66 26.53 23.29
CA ARG A 651 30.60 25.51 22.84
C ARG A 651 30.05 24.10 23.08
N ALA A 652 30.26 23.21 22.11
CA ALA A 652 30.08 21.76 22.26
C ALA A 652 31.38 21.05 21.89
N THR A 653 31.88 20.18 22.76
CA THR A 653 33.14 19.43 22.57
C THR A 653 32.84 17.94 22.52
N ASN A 654 33.19 17.27 21.42
CA ASN A 654 32.97 15.84 21.24
C ASN A 654 33.99 14.98 22.01
N ALA A 655 33.80 13.67 22.00
CA ALA A 655 34.68 12.72 22.68
C ALA A 655 36.14 12.69 22.18
N ALA A 656 36.42 13.24 21.00
CA ALA A 656 37.77 13.40 20.45
C ALA A 656 38.45 14.72 20.88
N GLY A 657 37.74 15.59 21.59
CA GLY A 657 38.22 16.91 22.02
C GLY A 657 38.02 18.01 20.96
N GLU A 658 37.38 17.70 19.85
CA GLU A 658 37.05 18.67 18.81
C GLU A 658 35.85 19.52 19.24
N SER A 659 35.89 20.83 18.98
CA SER A 659 34.87 21.75 19.49
C SER A 659 34.23 22.59 18.40
N GLU A 660 32.90 22.69 18.43
CA GLU A 660 32.14 23.71 17.71
C GLU A 660 31.84 24.89 18.65
N HIS A 661 31.85 26.11 18.11
CA HIS A 661 31.56 27.34 18.84
C HIS A 661 30.39 28.08 18.22
N TYR A 662 29.61 28.78 19.05
CA TYR A 662 28.43 29.51 18.64
C TYR A 662 28.40 30.91 19.25
N ARG A 663 27.93 31.89 18.46
CA ARG A 663 27.67 33.26 18.92
C ARG A 663 26.24 33.64 18.58
N TYR A 664 25.64 34.45 19.44
CA TYR A 664 24.24 34.85 19.34
C TYR A 664 24.09 36.36 19.52
N ASN A 665 22.92 36.89 19.19
CA ASN A 665 22.47 38.20 19.65
C ASN A 665 21.85 38.11 21.07
N ASP A 666 21.36 39.24 21.59
CA ASP A 666 20.75 39.33 22.92
C ASP A 666 19.40 38.60 23.03
N GLN A 667 18.81 38.21 21.89
CA GLN A 667 17.55 37.46 21.79
C GLN A 667 17.79 35.97 21.49
N HIS A 668 19.03 35.49 21.66
CA HIS A 668 19.45 34.10 21.46
C HIS A 668 19.37 33.59 20.01
N VAL A 669 19.25 34.49 19.03
CA VAL A 669 19.33 34.16 17.60
C VAL A 669 20.79 33.97 17.20
N ILE A 670 21.11 32.85 16.55
CA ILE A 670 22.48 32.49 16.17
C ILE A 670 23.03 33.45 15.11
N LEU A 671 24.23 33.99 15.35
CA LEU A 671 24.93 34.90 14.43
C LEU A 671 26.14 34.24 13.79
N GLU A 672 26.71 33.23 14.43
CA GLU A 672 27.93 32.58 13.98
C GLU A 672 28.03 31.16 14.54
N ARG A 673 28.56 30.26 13.70
CA ARG A 673 28.91 28.88 14.01
C ARG A 673 30.29 28.61 13.46
N GLN A 674 31.19 28.19 14.32
CA GLN A 674 32.54 27.79 13.93
C GLN A 674 32.72 26.29 14.18
N LEU A 675 33.07 25.55 13.13
CA LEU A 675 33.39 24.14 13.20
C LEU A 675 34.81 23.91 13.74
N ALA A 676 35.08 22.71 14.26
CA ALA A 676 36.40 22.33 14.74
C ALA A 676 37.51 22.45 13.67
N GLY A 677 37.15 22.26 12.39
CA GLY A 677 38.07 22.42 11.25
C GLY A 677 38.38 23.87 10.86
N GLY A 678 37.82 24.87 11.56
CA GLY A 678 38.06 26.30 11.31
C GLY A 678 37.14 26.95 10.26
N ALA A 679 36.23 26.18 9.65
CA ALA A 679 35.16 26.74 8.83
C ALA A 679 34.18 27.49 9.74
N SER A 680 33.81 28.72 9.34
CA SER A 680 32.85 29.55 10.07
C SER A 680 31.71 29.95 9.15
N PHE A 681 30.49 29.85 9.66
CA PHE A 681 29.25 30.26 9.02
C PHE A 681 28.65 31.42 9.80
N HIS A 682 28.05 32.36 9.10
CA HIS A 682 27.46 33.56 9.65
C HIS A 682 26.08 33.80 9.06
N TRP A 683 25.20 34.40 9.85
CA TRP A 683 23.83 34.70 9.47
C TRP A 683 23.52 36.17 9.69
N GLU A 684 22.72 36.71 8.78
CA GLU A 684 22.03 37.98 8.92
C GLU A 684 20.53 37.71 8.93
N TRP A 685 19.82 38.35 9.86
CA TRP A 685 18.41 38.10 10.13
C TRP A 685 17.60 39.37 9.90
N GLU A 686 16.44 39.23 9.28
CA GLU A 686 15.35 40.19 9.46
C GLU A 686 14.48 39.76 10.65
N ARG A 687 13.68 40.70 11.17
CA ARG A 687 12.80 40.49 12.34
C ARG A 687 13.61 40.12 13.60
N GLU A 688 12.92 39.83 14.70
CA GLU A 688 13.53 39.64 16.02
C GLU A 688 12.93 38.43 16.76
N GLY A 689 13.70 37.87 17.69
CA GLY A 689 13.30 36.75 18.53
C GLY A 689 12.83 35.53 17.72
N LYS A 690 11.73 34.90 18.16
CA LYS A 690 11.17 33.73 17.47
C LYS A 690 10.66 33.98 16.05
N ALA A 691 10.46 35.25 15.67
CA ALA A 691 10.03 35.63 14.33
C ALA A 691 11.21 35.91 13.37
N SER A 692 12.46 35.75 13.82
CA SER A 692 13.64 36.01 13.00
C SER A 692 13.72 35.09 11.78
N ARG A 693 14.01 35.71 10.62
CA ARG A 693 14.08 35.05 9.32
C ARG A 693 15.42 35.36 8.64
N CYS A 694 16.13 34.35 8.16
CA CYS A 694 17.47 34.52 7.59
C CYS A 694 17.38 35.27 6.25
N VAL A 695 18.12 36.37 6.08
CA VAL A 695 18.19 37.13 4.81
C VAL A 695 19.53 36.98 4.09
N ARG A 696 20.56 36.54 4.81
CA ARG A 696 21.86 36.23 4.24
C ARG A 696 22.61 35.21 5.07
N GLN A 697 23.30 34.30 4.39
CA GLN A 697 24.20 33.33 5.00
C GLN A 697 25.51 33.34 4.23
N TRP A 698 26.64 33.41 4.94
CA TRP A 698 27.96 33.33 4.30
C TRP A 698 28.95 32.57 5.15
N ALA A 699 29.98 32.05 4.50
CA ALA A 699 31.10 31.41 5.18
C ALA A 699 32.37 32.26 5.12
N ASN A 700 33.39 31.88 5.89
CA ASN A 700 34.72 32.48 5.82
C ASN A 700 35.52 32.11 4.54
N TYR A 701 34.89 31.42 3.59
CA TYR A 701 35.43 31.11 2.26
C TYR A 701 34.45 31.54 1.15
N SER A 702 34.98 31.94 0.00
CA SER A 702 34.24 32.68 -1.03
C SER A 702 33.16 31.89 -1.79
N GLN A 703 33.09 30.58 -1.60
CA GLN A 703 32.13 29.72 -2.32
C GLN A 703 30.72 29.77 -1.73
N MET A 704 30.53 30.40 -0.56
CA MET A 704 29.25 30.47 0.13
C MET A 704 28.95 31.91 0.58
N ASP A 705 28.09 32.59 -0.18
CA ASP A 705 27.39 33.84 0.16
C ASP A 705 26.02 33.78 -0.52
N ILE A 706 25.01 33.45 0.26
CA ILE A 706 23.64 33.20 -0.18
C ILE A 706 22.76 34.29 0.40
N ARG A 707 21.90 34.89 -0.43
CA ARG A 707 20.89 35.86 0.02
C ARG A 707 19.49 35.31 -0.19
N TYR A 708 18.60 35.61 0.74
CA TYR A 708 17.21 35.18 0.70
C TYR A 708 16.32 36.41 0.60
N VAL A 709 15.43 36.40 -0.38
CA VAL A 709 14.37 37.39 -0.54
C VAL A 709 13.05 36.67 -0.33
N TRP A 710 12.26 37.18 0.60
CA TRP A 710 11.04 36.55 1.01
C TRP A 710 9.82 37.36 0.61
N ASP A 711 8.73 36.67 0.29
CA ASP A 711 7.41 37.26 0.28
C ASP A 711 6.53 36.67 1.39
N ASP A 712 5.48 37.40 1.77
CA ASP A 712 4.50 36.95 2.76
C ASP A 712 3.44 36.00 2.16
N ASN A 713 3.58 35.62 0.89
CA ASN A 713 2.67 34.71 0.17
C ASN A 713 3.23 33.29 0.01
N GLY A 714 4.35 32.97 0.69
CA GLY A 714 4.95 31.63 0.70
C GLY A 714 6.04 31.40 -0.35
N THR A 715 6.53 32.46 -1.01
CA THR A 715 7.67 32.40 -1.93
C THR A 715 8.97 32.78 -1.25
N ALA A 716 10.02 32.00 -1.54
CA ALA A 716 11.40 32.28 -1.19
C ALA A 716 12.23 32.33 -2.47
N THR A 717 12.97 33.42 -2.66
CA THR A 717 13.95 33.56 -3.74
C THR A 717 15.34 33.51 -3.13
N VAL A 718 16.15 32.55 -3.57
CA VAL A 718 17.54 32.36 -3.17
C VAL A 718 18.44 32.95 -4.26
N VAL A 719 19.36 33.83 -3.89
CA VAL A 719 20.38 34.38 -4.78
C VAL A 719 21.74 33.85 -4.35
N ASN A 720 22.36 33.04 -5.22
CA ASN A 720 23.67 32.43 -4.99
C ASN A 720 24.82 33.44 -5.17
N ALA A 721 26.02 33.05 -4.75
CA ALA A 721 27.23 33.88 -4.84
C ALA A 721 27.59 34.30 -6.29
N ASP A 722 27.21 33.50 -7.28
CA ASP A 722 27.40 33.78 -8.71
C ASP A 722 26.28 34.64 -9.33
N GLY A 723 25.29 35.06 -8.53
CA GLY A 723 24.12 35.82 -8.95
C GLY A 723 23.00 34.98 -9.57
N SER A 724 23.15 33.66 -9.61
CA SER A 724 22.08 32.76 -10.08
C SER A 724 20.95 32.66 -9.05
N GLU A 725 19.71 32.53 -9.51
CA GLU A 725 18.52 32.60 -8.65
C GLU A 725 17.76 31.27 -8.62
N GLN A 726 17.20 30.91 -7.46
CA GLN A 726 16.27 29.79 -7.30
C GLN A 726 15.00 30.28 -6.62
N VAL A 727 13.85 29.77 -7.03
CA VAL A 727 12.55 30.19 -6.48
C VAL A 727 11.79 29.00 -5.94
N TYR A 728 11.39 29.08 -4.69
CA TYR A 728 10.59 28.08 -3.99
C TYR A 728 9.24 28.68 -3.63
N VAL A 729 8.15 27.98 -3.93
CA VAL A 729 6.79 28.39 -3.60
C VAL A 729 6.16 27.30 -2.73
N HIS A 730 5.60 27.71 -1.60
CA HIS A 730 4.95 26.83 -0.64
C HIS A 730 3.46 27.14 -0.52
N ASP A 731 2.68 26.16 -0.07
CA ASP A 731 1.30 26.38 0.32
C ASP A 731 1.17 26.79 1.80
N THR A 732 -0.07 27.03 2.23
CA THR A 732 -0.40 27.43 3.61
C THR A 732 -0.09 26.36 4.66
N ASN A 733 0.27 25.14 4.26
CA ASN A 733 0.66 24.04 5.16
C ASN A 733 2.18 23.81 5.14
N ALA A 734 2.98 24.78 4.66
CA ALA A 734 4.44 24.69 4.56
C ALA A 734 4.96 23.62 3.58
N ARG A 735 4.13 23.17 2.63
CA ARG A 735 4.54 22.15 1.64
C ARG A 735 5.01 22.83 0.35
N LEU A 736 6.11 22.34 -0.23
CA LEU A 736 6.67 22.85 -1.47
C LEU A 736 5.77 22.51 -2.67
N VAL A 737 5.17 23.52 -3.31
CA VAL A 737 4.29 23.36 -4.49
C VAL A 737 4.98 23.69 -5.81
N SER A 738 6.04 24.50 -5.79
CA SER A 738 6.85 24.79 -6.98
C SER A 738 8.30 25.07 -6.61
N GLN A 739 9.22 24.54 -7.41
CA GLN A 739 10.65 24.89 -7.38
C GLN A 739 11.08 25.29 -8.78
N THR A 740 11.82 26.39 -8.89
CA THR A 740 12.47 26.85 -10.12
C THR A 740 13.97 26.90 -9.86
N ASP A 741 14.73 26.10 -10.60
CA ASP A 741 16.18 26.02 -10.53
C ASP A 741 16.84 27.17 -11.33
N PRO A 742 18.16 27.41 -11.18
CA PRO A 742 18.81 28.57 -11.79
C PRO A 742 18.84 28.58 -13.31
N ASP A 743 18.67 27.42 -13.95
CA ASP A 743 18.55 27.30 -15.40
C ASP A 743 17.10 27.50 -15.90
N GLY A 744 16.16 27.79 -15.00
CA GLY A 744 14.74 27.95 -15.28
C GLY A 744 13.95 26.64 -15.29
N ALA A 745 14.59 25.49 -15.01
CA ALA A 745 13.90 24.22 -14.87
C ALA A 745 12.90 24.29 -13.70
N LYS A 746 11.65 23.90 -13.97
CA LYS A 746 10.54 24.07 -13.01
C LYS A 746 9.91 22.74 -12.64
N THR A 747 9.91 22.41 -11.35
CA THR A 747 9.21 21.24 -10.80
C THR A 747 7.99 21.72 -10.02
N GLN A 748 6.84 21.06 -10.19
CA GLN A 748 5.59 21.41 -9.50
C GLN A 748 4.97 20.20 -8.80
N LYS A 749 4.38 20.43 -7.63
CA LYS A 749 3.74 19.40 -6.81
C LYS A 749 2.32 19.81 -6.45
N ILE A 750 1.40 18.86 -6.51
CA ILE A 750 -0.01 19.04 -6.15
C ILE A 750 -0.34 18.08 -5.03
N TYR A 751 -0.98 18.60 -3.99
CA TYR A 751 -1.37 17.82 -2.82
C TYR A 751 -2.89 17.83 -2.64
N ASP A 752 -3.40 16.81 -1.95
CA ASP A 752 -4.78 16.81 -1.47
C ASP A 752 -4.93 17.49 -0.10
N GLU A 753 -6.18 17.54 0.38
CA GLU A 753 -6.57 18.11 1.67
C GLU A 753 -5.95 17.38 2.87
N GLN A 754 -5.55 16.12 2.71
CA GLN A 754 -4.95 15.28 3.77
C GLN A 754 -3.42 15.30 3.77
N GLY A 755 -2.77 16.20 3.02
CA GLY A 755 -1.31 16.27 3.06
C GLY A 755 -0.59 15.54 1.92
N ARG A 756 -1.29 14.74 1.12
CA ARG A 756 -0.65 13.70 0.29
C ARG A 756 -0.40 14.21 -1.13
N LEU A 757 0.78 13.91 -1.67
CA LEU A 757 1.17 14.29 -3.04
C LEU A 757 0.33 13.50 -4.05
N ILE A 758 -0.52 14.15 -4.84
CA ILE A 758 -1.37 13.49 -5.85
C ILE A 758 -0.83 13.62 -7.28
N ALA A 759 0.00 14.63 -7.53
CA ALA A 759 0.69 14.77 -8.81
C ALA A 759 2.01 15.54 -8.66
N GLU A 760 3.00 15.15 -9.47
CA GLU A 760 4.27 15.85 -9.64
C GLU A 760 4.51 16.08 -11.13
N LYS A 761 4.84 17.32 -11.49
CA LYS A 761 5.22 17.71 -12.85
C LYS A 761 6.70 18.07 -12.84
N ASP A 762 7.49 17.35 -13.62
CA ASP A 762 8.93 17.62 -13.73
C ASP A 762 9.22 18.82 -14.66
N ALA A 763 10.50 19.18 -14.76
CA ALA A 763 10.98 20.27 -15.60
C ALA A 763 10.75 20.09 -17.11
N LEU A 764 10.43 18.87 -17.56
CA LEU A 764 10.09 18.55 -18.95
C LEU A 764 8.57 18.49 -19.18
N ASP A 765 7.79 19.01 -18.23
CA ASP A 765 6.33 18.96 -18.18
C ASP A 765 5.73 17.55 -18.08
N ALA A 766 6.55 16.54 -17.74
CA ALA A 766 6.09 15.17 -17.57
C ALA A 766 5.39 15.02 -16.21
N VAL A 767 4.17 14.46 -16.22
CA VAL A 767 3.33 14.33 -15.02
C VAL A 767 3.34 12.90 -14.48
N THR A 768 3.71 12.76 -13.20
CA THR A 768 3.55 11.53 -12.42
C THR A 768 2.36 11.70 -11.47
N GLU A 769 1.38 10.78 -11.52
CA GLU A 769 0.23 10.77 -10.61
C GLU A 769 0.40 9.76 -9.48
N TYR A 770 -0.15 10.08 -8.32
CA TYR A 770 -0.19 9.23 -7.14
C TYR A 770 -1.64 9.09 -6.68
N ARG A 771 -2.05 7.88 -6.31
CA ARG A 771 -3.41 7.59 -5.84
C ARG A 771 -3.36 6.89 -4.51
N TYR A 772 -4.25 7.29 -3.60
CA TYR A 772 -4.32 6.76 -2.24
C TYR A 772 -5.69 6.15 -1.97
N ASN A 773 -5.76 5.24 -1.00
CA ASN A 773 -7.03 4.76 -0.46
C ASN A 773 -7.53 5.65 0.70
N ASP A 774 -8.71 5.33 1.23
CA ASP A 774 -9.34 6.06 2.36
C ASP A 774 -8.44 6.09 3.60
N ALA A 775 -7.59 5.07 3.80
CA ALA A 775 -6.62 4.98 4.90
C ALA A 775 -5.28 5.70 4.64
N GLY A 776 -5.16 6.46 3.54
CA GLY A 776 -3.96 7.25 3.24
C GLY A 776 -2.78 6.48 2.64
N ARG A 777 -2.97 5.23 2.20
CA ARG A 777 -1.90 4.38 1.66
C ARG A 777 -1.86 4.50 0.13
N LEU A 778 -0.66 4.60 -0.44
CA LEU A 778 -0.44 4.75 -1.88
C LEU A 778 -0.85 3.46 -2.60
N ILE A 779 -1.92 3.48 -3.40
CA ILE A 779 -2.43 2.32 -4.15
C ILE A 779 -1.97 2.29 -5.61
N ALA A 780 -1.57 3.44 -6.17
CA ALA A 780 -1.02 3.50 -7.52
C ALA A 780 -0.03 4.66 -7.70
N LEU A 781 1.05 4.40 -8.43
CA LEU A 781 1.96 5.39 -8.99
C LEU A 781 1.90 5.27 -10.52
N VAL A 782 1.51 6.35 -11.18
CA VAL A 782 1.34 6.41 -12.64
C VAL A 782 2.37 7.39 -13.19
N PRO A 783 3.52 6.91 -13.69
CA PRO A 783 4.53 7.79 -14.25
C PRO A 783 4.06 8.36 -15.60
N SER A 784 4.65 9.49 -16.00
CA SER A 784 4.43 10.12 -17.31
C SER A 784 4.79 9.20 -18.46
N GLU A 785 5.88 8.44 -18.29
CA GLU A 785 6.38 7.43 -19.21
C GLU A 785 6.54 6.07 -18.51
N GLY A 786 6.26 5.00 -19.25
CA GLY A 786 6.35 3.63 -18.73
C GLY A 786 5.03 3.04 -18.25
N LEU A 787 5.14 2.00 -17.42
CA LEU A 787 4.03 1.24 -16.87
C LEU A 787 3.72 1.70 -15.43
N PRO A 788 2.43 1.83 -15.07
CA PRO A 788 2.04 2.14 -13.71
C PRO A 788 2.43 1.04 -12.74
N THR A 789 2.67 1.43 -11.49
CA THR A 789 2.92 0.53 -10.37
C THR A 789 1.70 0.55 -9.45
N TYR A 790 1.18 -0.61 -9.09
CA TYR A 790 0.06 -0.76 -8.17
C TYR A 790 0.51 -1.43 -6.87
N TYR A 791 -0.07 -1.01 -5.76
CA TYR A 791 0.30 -1.48 -4.42
C TYR A 791 -0.93 -2.08 -3.74
N GLY A 792 -0.80 -3.28 -3.18
CA GLY A 792 -1.86 -3.97 -2.43
C GLY A 792 -1.55 -4.06 -0.96
N TYR A 793 -2.55 -3.78 -0.14
CA TYR A 793 -2.44 -3.78 1.31
C TYR A 793 -3.43 -4.77 1.94
N PHE A 794 -3.01 -5.34 3.07
CA PHE A 794 -3.84 -6.16 3.94
C PHE A 794 -3.47 -5.81 5.39
N ASP A 795 -4.47 -5.51 6.23
CA ASP A 795 -4.24 -5.10 7.64
C ASP A 795 -3.18 -4.00 7.76
N GLY A 796 -3.27 -3.01 6.88
CA GLY A 796 -2.30 -1.93 6.73
C GLY A 796 -0.89 -2.23 6.25
N GLN A 797 -0.57 -3.49 5.94
CA GLN A 797 0.75 -3.88 5.46
C GLN A 797 0.77 -4.13 3.95
N LEU A 798 1.86 -3.75 3.28
CA LEU A 798 2.02 -3.99 1.84
C LEU A 798 2.22 -5.49 1.55
N VAL A 799 1.27 -6.10 0.85
CA VAL A 799 1.26 -7.53 0.50
C VAL A 799 1.50 -7.81 -0.98
N SER A 800 1.34 -6.81 -1.86
CA SER A 800 1.67 -6.97 -3.27
C SER A 800 2.12 -5.68 -3.95
N VAL A 801 2.98 -5.83 -4.94
CA VAL A 801 3.36 -4.78 -5.90
C VAL A 801 3.20 -5.33 -7.29
N GLU A 802 2.61 -4.56 -8.21
CA GLU A 802 2.40 -4.98 -9.59
C GLU A 802 2.88 -3.90 -10.55
N ARG A 803 3.63 -4.29 -11.58
CA ARG A 803 4.07 -3.40 -12.66
C ARG A 803 4.09 -4.16 -13.98
N GLY A 804 3.15 -3.85 -14.87
CA GLY A 804 2.96 -4.63 -16.10
C GLY A 804 2.43 -6.03 -15.78
N ASP A 805 3.17 -7.06 -16.18
CA ASP A 805 2.88 -8.47 -15.88
C ASP A 805 3.71 -8.97 -14.68
N ALA A 806 4.68 -8.18 -14.22
CA ALA A 806 5.48 -8.51 -13.05
C ALA A 806 4.66 -8.26 -11.77
N ARG A 807 4.63 -9.26 -10.89
CA ARG A 807 3.92 -9.22 -9.61
C ARG A 807 4.83 -9.73 -8.51
N TRP A 808 5.04 -8.91 -7.49
CA TRP A 808 5.70 -9.30 -6.25
C TRP A 808 4.65 -9.52 -5.17
N LYS A 809 4.75 -10.61 -4.40
CA LYS A 809 3.87 -10.92 -3.27
C LYS A 809 4.70 -11.01 -1.98
N TYR A 810 4.12 -10.56 -0.87
CA TYR A 810 4.79 -10.55 0.43
C TYR A 810 3.88 -11.14 1.53
N ASP A 811 4.46 -12.06 2.31
CA ASP A 811 3.98 -12.39 3.65
C ASP A 811 4.73 -11.60 4.69
N ARG A 812 4.03 -11.21 5.74
CA ARG A 812 4.55 -10.37 6.82
C ARG A 812 4.08 -10.86 8.17
N ASN A 813 4.88 -10.61 9.20
CA ASN A 813 4.50 -10.84 10.59
C ASN A 813 3.66 -9.68 11.14
N ARG A 814 3.19 -9.79 12.38
CA ARG A 814 2.39 -8.74 13.05
C ARG A 814 3.12 -7.39 13.17
N GLN A 815 4.45 -7.40 13.23
CA GLN A 815 5.30 -6.19 13.25
C GLN A 815 5.45 -5.52 11.89
N GLY A 816 5.09 -6.21 10.81
CA GLY A 816 5.22 -5.72 9.45
C GLY A 816 6.48 -6.17 8.73
N ASP A 817 7.34 -7.00 9.32
CA ASP A 817 8.52 -7.54 8.63
C ASP A 817 8.15 -8.65 7.66
N ILE A 818 8.84 -8.68 6.51
CA ILE A 818 8.61 -9.67 5.45
C ILE A 818 9.07 -11.05 5.95
N THR A 819 8.17 -12.03 5.97
CA THR A 819 8.45 -13.44 6.30
C THR A 819 8.55 -14.33 5.05
N VAL A 820 7.86 -13.95 3.97
CA VAL A 820 8.00 -14.58 2.65
C VAL A 820 7.97 -13.50 1.58
N GLN A 821 8.86 -13.59 0.61
CA GLN A 821 8.85 -12.79 -0.60
C GLN A 821 8.76 -13.72 -1.81
N ILE A 822 7.80 -13.43 -2.69
CA ILE A 822 7.62 -14.15 -3.95
C ILE A 822 7.90 -13.16 -5.09
N ASP A 823 8.84 -13.50 -5.94
CA ASP A 823 9.20 -12.70 -7.12
C ASP A 823 8.24 -12.97 -8.32
N PRO A 824 8.33 -12.19 -9.41
CA PRO A 824 7.49 -12.38 -10.59
C PRO A 824 7.62 -13.73 -11.28
N ASP A 825 8.74 -14.43 -11.11
CA ASP A 825 8.99 -15.76 -11.67
C ASP A 825 8.42 -16.88 -10.77
N GLY A 826 7.90 -16.52 -9.59
CA GLY A 826 7.31 -17.43 -8.62
C GLY A 826 8.32 -18.02 -7.64
N ASN A 827 9.55 -17.50 -7.58
CA ASN A 827 10.55 -17.96 -6.64
C ASN A 827 10.27 -17.38 -5.24
N GLU A 828 10.36 -18.23 -4.21
CA GLU A 828 10.09 -17.86 -2.82
C GLU A 828 11.37 -17.71 -2.00
N THR A 829 11.50 -16.59 -1.29
CA THR A 829 12.52 -16.39 -0.27
C THR A 829 11.85 -16.24 1.09
N HIS A 830 12.26 -17.05 2.07
CA HIS A 830 11.71 -17.01 3.42
C HIS A 830 12.67 -16.33 4.39
N TYR A 831 12.10 -15.58 5.33
CA TYR A 831 12.81 -14.88 6.38
C TYR A 831 12.25 -15.30 7.74
N SER A 832 13.14 -15.51 8.70
CA SER A 832 12.76 -15.75 10.09
C SER A 832 13.42 -14.73 11.01
N TYR A 833 12.68 -14.29 12.02
CA TYR A 833 13.11 -13.28 12.98
C TYR A 833 12.97 -13.82 14.39
N ASP A 834 13.77 -13.31 15.31
CA ASP A 834 13.57 -13.54 16.73
C ASP A 834 12.48 -12.62 17.32
N PRO A 835 12.09 -12.80 18.59
CA PRO A 835 11.08 -11.95 19.24
C PRO A 835 11.45 -10.46 19.34
N HIS A 836 12.71 -10.09 19.10
CA HIS A 836 13.21 -8.71 19.13
C HIS A 836 13.38 -8.10 17.73
N GLY A 837 12.95 -8.80 16.68
CA GLY A 837 12.95 -8.31 15.30
C GLY A 837 14.27 -8.50 14.55
N ARG A 838 15.21 -9.31 15.08
CA ARG A 838 16.49 -9.57 14.43
C ARG A 838 16.36 -10.76 13.49
N LEU A 839 16.88 -10.61 12.28
CA LEU A 839 16.86 -11.64 11.25
C LEU A 839 17.72 -12.84 11.65
N LEU A 840 17.16 -14.05 11.71
CA LEU A 840 17.85 -15.29 12.09
C LEU A 840 18.26 -16.14 10.88
N GLU A 841 17.38 -16.27 9.88
CA GLU A 841 17.62 -17.08 8.68
C GLU A 841 16.96 -16.42 7.45
N ILE A 842 17.68 -16.40 6.33
CA ILE A 842 17.15 -16.24 4.98
C ILE A 842 17.27 -17.59 4.28
N ARG A 843 16.16 -18.13 3.76
CA ARG A 843 16.15 -19.34 2.93
C ARG A 843 15.79 -18.96 1.51
N HIS A 844 16.72 -19.23 0.59
CA HIS A 844 16.59 -18.90 -0.82
C HIS A 844 15.79 -19.97 -1.60
N PRO A 845 15.34 -19.65 -2.83
CA PRO A 845 14.55 -20.56 -3.66
C PRO A 845 15.26 -21.89 -3.99
N ASP A 846 16.59 -21.87 -4.07
CA ASP A 846 17.42 -23.06 -4.31
C ASP A 846 17.63 -23.94 -3.05
N GLY A 847 17.06 -23.54 -1.92
CA GLY A 847 17.19 -24.20 -0.62
C GLY A 847 18.43 -23.80 0.18
N SER A 848 19.32 -22.96 -0.38
CA SER A 848 20.47 -22.42 0.35
C SER A 848 20.02 -21.47 1.47
N ARG A 849 20.88 -21.32 2.49
CA ARG A 849 20.52 -20.61 3.73
C ARG A 849 21.60 -19.63 4.14
N HIS A 850 21.18 -18.44 4.54
CA HIS A 850 21.99 -17.44 5.24
C HIS A 850 21.52 -17.38 6.69
N THR A 851 22.34 -17.78 7.64
CA THR A 851 21.97 -17.74 9.08
C THR A 851 22.78 -16.67 9.81
N LEU A 852 22.16 -15.96 10.75
CA LEU A 852 22.76 -14.86 11.50
C LEU A 852 22.59 -15.09 13.01
N GLY A 853 23.66 -14.89 13.77
CA GLY A 853 23.69 -15.02 15.24
C GLY A 853 23.99 -13.67 15.90
N TRP A 854 23.21 -13.31 16.92
CA TRP A 854 23.23 -11.98 17.55
C TRP A 854 23.52 -12.05 19.06
N ASN A 855 24.10 -11.00 19.65
CA ASN A 855 24.25 -10.85 21.10
C ASN A 855 23.07 -10.09 21.73
N GLY A 856 22.98 -10.01 23.06
CA GLY A 856 21.88 -9.29 23.75
C GLY A 856 21.76 -7.79 23.45
N LEU A 857 22.78 -7.17 22.84
CA LEU A 857 22.78 -5.77 22.42
C LEU A 857 22.31 -5.56 20.97
N GLY A 858 21.88 -6.62 20.28
CA GLY A 858 21.47 -6.53 18.88
C GLY A 858 22.63 -6.49 17.88
N GLN A 859 23.85 -6.82 18.31
CA GLN A 859 25.02 -6.83 17.44
C GLN A 859 25.25 -8.21 16.83
N LEU A 860 25.57 -8.25 15.54
CA LEU A 860 25.81 -9.49 14.80
C LEU A 860 27.12 -10.13 15.28
N LEU A 861 27.10 -11.35 15.81
CA LEU A 861 28.28 -12.10 16.26
C LEU A 861 28.84 -13.01 15.17
N GLU A 862 27.95 -13.64 14.39
CA GLU A 862 28.32 -14.56 13.33
C GLU A 862 27.30 -14.55 12.21
N GLU A 863 27.76 -14.79 10.98
CA GLU A 863 26.89 -15.14 9.87
C GLU A 863 27.46 -16.32 9.08
N ARG A 864 26.58 -17.19 8.61
CA ARG A 864 26.91 -18.26 7.66
C ARG A 864 26.18 -17.97 6.36
N LEU A 865 26.94 -17.74 5.30
CA LEU A 865 26.46 -17.37 3.97
C LEU A 865 25.90 -18.59 3.21
N PRO A 866 25.10 -18.36 2.15
CA PRO A 866 24.54 -19.42 1.31
C PRO A 866 25.58 -20.37 0.71
N ASP A 867 26.79 -19.89 0.43
CA ASP A 867 27.91 -20.67 -0.11
C ASP A 867 28.64 -21.52 0.95
N GLY A 868 28.20 -21.45 2.21
CA GLY A 868 28.80 -22.12 3.36
C GLY A 868 29.91 -21.33 4.06
N GLY A 869 30.31 -20.17 3.51
CA GLY A 869 31.26 -19.27 4.14
C GLY A 869 30.76 -18.78 5.50
N GLN A 870 31.67 -18.61 6.45
CA GLN A 870 31.35 -18.10 7.78
C GLN A 870 32.11 -16.81 8.04
N ARG A 871 31.45 -15.86 8.68
CA ARG A 871 32.09 -14.64 9.18
C ARG A 871 31.79 -14.45 10.64
N LYS A 872 32.77 -13.95 11.38
CA LYS A 872 32.64 -13.66 12.82
C LYS A 872 33.02 -12.22 13.13
N TYR A 873 32.28 -11.65 14.06
CA TYR A 873 32.34 -10.24 14.40
C TYR A 873 32.59 -10.07 15.91
N ARG A 874 33.35 -9.05 16.27
CA ARG A 874 33.56 -8.64 17.67
C ARG A 874 33.44 -7.13 17.79
N TYR A 875 32.95 -6.68 18.93
CA TYR A 875 32.72 -5.27 19.24
C TYR A 875 33.42 -4.87 20.53
N ASP A 876 33.79 -3.60 20.63
CA ASP A 876 34.28 -3.02 21.88
C ASP A 876 33.13 -2.57 22.80
N ALA A 877 33.47 -1.94 23.93
CA ALA A 877 32.49 -1.48 24.92
C ALA A 877 31.57 -0.36 24.43
N LEU A 878 31.99 0.39 23.40
CA LEU A 878 31.20 1.43 22.74
C LEU A 878 30.36 0.86 21.59
N GLY A 879 30.47 -0.45 21.35
CA GLY A 879 29.74 -1.14 20.28
C GLY A 879 30.36 -0.98 18.90
N ARG A 880 31.60 -0.49 18.80
CA ARG A 880 32.32 -0.38 17.52
C ARG A 880 32.89 -1.74 17.13
N GLN A 881 32.76 -2.11 15.86
CA GLN A 881 33.29 -3.38 15.36
C GLN A 881 34.82 -3.34 15.33
N ILE A 882 35.48 -4.24 16.08
CA ILE A 882 36.94 -4.33 16.18
C ILE A 882 37.54 -5.48 15.37
N THR A 883 36.73 -6.45 14.93
CA THR A 883 37.23 -7.60 14.18
C THR A 883 36.16 -8.12 13.22
N ARG A 884 36.59 -8.47 12.01
CA ARG A 884 35.83 -9.25 11.02
C ARG A 884 36.75 -10.37 10.53
N GLN A 885 36.38 -11.61 10.82
CA GLN A 885 37.09 -12.82 10.40
C GLN A 885 36.27 -13.60 9.40
#